data_AF-D7GXX9-F1
#
_entry.id   AF-D7GXX9-F1
#
_cell.length_a   1.000
_cell.length_b   1.000
_cell.length_c   1.000
_cell.angle_alpha   90.00
_cell.angle_beta   90.00
_cell.angle_gamma   90.00
#
_symmetry.space_group_name_H-M   'P 1'
#
loop_
_entity.id
_entity.type
_entity.pdbx_description
1 polymer ?
#
loop_
_entity_poly.entity_id
_entity_poly.type
_entity_poly.pdbx_seq_one_letter_code
_entity_poly.pdbx_strand_id
1 'polypeptide(L)'
;MTLKILQANVGRAYAVQDLVCATANQLKADLLVISEPNKKRIEKSNWIKDKMRDVAMLVLTKNVGIVSHTIFDGYLMIQTKKLNIIGCYISPNIGIQDYQKKVDSIMKEVKYGETIVLGEFNGKSPLWGSPKKDEKGDYWVQWISARDMVVLNTGLRPTFVRGESESYIDVTMATNKIAGDVTNWEILDIETLTEHKYIYFEIRTNSGKIIRDVGNKRIVAKYANTLRPYELDIEKKKQVVTDLFPTEKEEWAIFQIDDKPTQFTLEELRTAAVGIKCGKAPGVDKIPPDAVKIVATCAPNWLLSIMNGLLQVQNFPDEWKIAKIVLILKPGKPTEIAASSYRPLCMLNSLSKLLETLIKNRLQSELVNRGGLHPRQYGFQKGKSTIQAVEKALAIARDFNRKYCTLITIDVKNAFNSASHKIIIEKLQEKRIPKYLINFISSYLKNRKIMIKPGSMIKVTAGVPQGLVLGPTLWNILYDEILSIELTSDAKTIGFADDLTLIVGASEDKTFVNNTNECLARINKWMKSHKLQLAPNKTEAVLLRGMQKRERIMFTIEGVNITPSKTLKYLGIIIDERLTFGSHVETAILKAEKNISTLTRILPNIGGPRDSKRKVLCSAVQNIVLYGAPVWEKALETKKQYTAIHKLQRKMLLRVASAFKTVSGLALQTVTGILPIDIMVQERSYMNQHRLEDKKQTEISARERSLKQWENRWMRETNKTQWTKRLIPNLRIWLNCKHRQTDYYLTEVLTEHGVLRSYAKRFAKDTVEECIFCSRNDTVEHTIFECEKWNNIRESTYNQLGCTLEPGNLVQKMIDNKTNWDTIYNMIKHIMKRKEKAEINRQDEMKSR
;
A
#
# COMPACT_ATOMS: atom_id res chain seq x y z
N MET A 1 28.29 11.38 -10.91
CA MET A 1 29.29 12.10 -10.08
C MET A 1 28.75 12.14 -8.65
N THR A 2 29.57 12.02 -7.62
CA THR A 2 29.08 11.95 -6.23
C THR A 2 29.67 13.10 -5.46
N LEU A 3 28.82 13.90 -4.80
CA LEU A 3 29.25 15.00 -3.94
C LEU A 3 29.33 14.51 -2.50
N LYS A 4 30.52 14.54 -1.92
CA LYS A 4 30.76 14.12 -0.53
C LYS A 4 30.70 15.32 0.40
N ILE A 5 29.86 15.25 1.42
CA ILE A 5 29.65 16.34 2.37
C ILE A 5 29.99 15.89 3.79
N LEU A 6 30.80 16.70 4.47
CA LEU A 6 31.07 16.58 5.89
C LEU A 6 30.40 17.74 6.63
N GLN A 7 29.57 17.43 7.60
CA GLN A 7 28.92 18.37 8.52
C GLN A 7 29.52 18.21 9.91
N ALA A 8 29.87 19.32 10.56
CA ALA A 8 30.35 19.33 11.94
C ALA A 8 29.94 20.62 12.68
N ASN A 9 29.81 20.56 14.00
CA ASN A 9 29.96 21.75 14.85
C ASN A 9 31.36 21.68 15.47
N VAL A 10 32.13 22.78 15.36
CA VAL A 10 33.51 22.84 15.86
C VAL A 10 33.68 23.62 17.17
N GLY A 11 32.59 24.11 17.77
CA GLY A 11 32.55 24.74 19.09
C GLY A 11 33.51 25.93 19.25
N ARG A 12 33.80 26.64 18.16
CA ARG A 12 34.83 27.70 18.06
C ARG A 12 36.27 27.26 18.31
N ALA A 13 36.51 25.98 18.56
CA ALA A 13 37.81 25.45 18.94
C ALA A 13 38.75 25.29 17.73
N TYR A 14 39.98 25.76 17.88
CA TYR A 14 40.98 25.76 16.81
C TYR A 14 41.40 24.33 16.42
N ALA A 15 41.76 23.51 17.43
CA ALA A 15 42.22 22.13 17.22
C ALA A 15 41.14 21.24 16.57
N VAL A 16 39.88 21.46 16.94
CA VAL A 16 38.73 20.78 16.36
C VAL A 16 38.57 21.17 14.89
N GLN A 17 38.67 22.46 14.57
CA GLN A 17 38.54 22.91 13.20
C GLN A 17 39.68 22.37 12.30
N ASP A 18 40.89 22.21 12.83
CA ASP A 18 41.97 21.52 12.12
C ASP A 18 41.68 20.04 11.93
N LEU A 19 41.21 19.37 12.97
CA LEU A 19 40.86 17.96 12.91
C LEU A 19 39.77 17.71 11.87
N VAL A 20 38.68 18.49 11.85
CA VAL A 20 37.61 18.31 10.85
C VAL A 20 38.12 18.59 9.43
N CYS A 21 39.05 19.54 9.23
CA CYS A 21 39.66 19.77 7.92
C CYS A 21 40.52 18.58 7.49
N ALA A 22 41.30 18.01 8.40
CA ALA A 22 42.09 16.80 8.14
C ALA A 22 41.19 15.59 7.84
N THR A 23 40.12 15.41 8.61
CA THR A 23 39.09 14.37 8.37
C THR A 23 38.43 14.57 7.01
N ALA A 24 38.08 15.80 6.64
CA ALA A 24 37.49 16.11 5.33
C ALA A 24 38.44 15.69 4.19
N ASN A 25 39.73 15.97 4.32
CA ASN A 25 40.74 15.54 3.35
C ASN A 25 40.87 14.02 3.30
N GLN A 26 40.89 13.35 4.45
CA GLN A 26 40.98 11.88 4.53
C GLN A 26 39.77 11.19 3.87
N LEU A 27 38.56 11.71 4.09
CA LEU A 27 37.32 11.21 3.48
C LEU A 27 37.18 11.62 2.00
N LYS A 28 38.09 12.48 1.52
CA LYS A 28 38.02 13.14 0.21
C LYS A 28 36.69 13.85 0.03
N ALA A 29 36.25 14.59 1.05
CA ALA A 29 35.03 15.39 1.01
C ALA A 29 35.16 16.49 -0.04
N ASP A 30 34.06 16.78 -0.74
CA ASP A 30 34.01 17.85 -1.73
C ASP A 30 33.58 19.17 -1.09
N LEU A 31 32.72 19.10 -0.06
CA LEU A 31 32.22 20.24 0.69
C LEU A 31 32.25 19.95 2.19
N LEU A 32 32.81 20.90 2.95
CA LEU A 32 32.78 20.91 4.41
C LEU A 32 31.84 22.03 4.88
N VAL A 33 30.86 21.70 5.72
CA VAL A 33 29.91 22.65 6.32
C VAL A 33 30.10 22.61 7.83
N ILE A 34 30.47 23.75 8.42
CA ILE A 34 30.72 23.84 9.86
C ILE A 34 29.83 24.87 10.55
N SER A 35 29.27 24.46 11.68
CA SER A 35 28.65 25.35 12.67
C SER A 35 29.70 25.80 13.69
N GLU A 36 29.52 27.00 14.21
CA GLU A 36 30.40 27.66 15.19
C GLU A 36 31.89 27.61 14.81
N PRO A 37 32.29 28.11 13.63
CA PRO A 37 33.68 28.12 13.20
C PRO A 37 34.56 29.00 14.11
N ASN A 38 35.84 28.65 14.25
CA ASN A 38 36.83 29.55 14.82
C ASN A 38 36.97 30.79 13.92
N LYS A 39 36.64 31.96 14.47
CA LYS A 39 36.55 33.20 13.71
C LYS A 39 37.85 33.55 12.99
N LYS A 40 39.01 33.36 13.64
CA LYS A 40 40.33 33.69 13.05
C LYS A 40 40.69 32.78 11.87
N ARG A 41 40.31 31.49 11.93
CA ARG A 41 40.62 30.49 10.88
C ARG A 41 39.86 30.73 9.58
N ILE A 42 38.60 31.18 9.68
CA ILE A 42 37.76 31.47 8.51
C ILE A 42 37.98 32.88 7.93
N GLU A 43 38.88 33.68 8.51
CA GLU A 43 39.35 34.92 7.87
C GLU A 43 40.34 34.65 6.72
N LYS A 44 40.89 33.44 6.61
CA LYS A 44 41.74 33.04 5.46
C LYS A 44 40.89 32.77 4.20
N SER A 45 41.46 33.04 3.01
CA SER A 45 40.79 33.37 1.73
C SER A 45 39.81 32.38 1.09
N ASN A 46 39.53 31.21 1.68
CA ASN A 46 38.81 30.14 0.98
C ASN A 46 37.48 29.73 1.64
N TRP A 47 37.12 30.33 2.78
CA TRP A 47 35.87 30.04 3.49
C TRP A 47 34.74 30.98 3.04
N ILE A 48 33.58 30.40 2.72
CA ILE A 48 32.32 31.13 2.58
C ILE A 48 31.67 31.16 3.96
N LYS A 49 31.40 32.34 4.50
CA LYS A 49 30.92 32.51 5.88
C LYS A 49 29.68 33.38 5.93
N ASP A 50 28.79 33.10 6.87
CA ASP A 50 27.64 33.95 7.12
C ASP A 50 28.07 35.27 7.80
N LYS A 51 27.16 36.23 7.91
CA LYS A 51 27.48 37.57 8.46
C LYS A 51 27.90 37.52 9.92
N MET A 52 27.29 36.63 10.72
CA MET A 52 27.57 36.47 12.15
C MET A 52 28.80 35.60 12.41
N ARG A 53 29.32 34.95 11.37
CA ARG A 53 30.38 33.94 11.44
C ARG A 53 29.97 32.72 12.27
N ASP A 54 28.69 32.41 12.35
CA ASP A 54 28.13 31.26 13.05
C ASP A 54 28.11 30.00 12.18
N VAL A 55 28.18 30.16 10.86
CA VAL A 55 28.26 29.06 9.89
C VAL A 55 29.32 29.41 8.84
N ALA A 56 30.13 28.41 8.47
CA ALA A 56 31.03 28.53 7.35
C ALA A 56 31.03 27.26 6.48
N MET A 57 31.28 27.44 5.19
CA MET A 57 31.45 26.36 4.22
C MET A 57 32.79 26.48 3.51
N LEU A 58 33.50 25.35 3.39
CA LEU A 58 34.75 25.24 2.65
C LEU A 58 34.58 24.28 1.48
N VAL A 59 34.88 24.77 0.29
CA VAL A 59 34.82 24.02 -0.96
C VAL A 59 36.19 23.42 -1.20
N LEU A 60 36.29 22.10 -1.09
CA LEU A 60 37.56 21.38 -1.10
C LEU A 60 37.93 20.93 -2.52
N THR A 61 36.95 20.80 -3.41
CA THR A 61 37.15 20.34 -4.78
C THR A 61 36.35 21.18 -5.77
N LYS A 62 36.84 21.29 -7.01
CA LYS A 62 36.12 21.97 -8.12
C LYS A 62 34.84 21.23 -8.54
N ASN A 63 34.64 20.01 -8.03
CA ASN A 63 33.50 19.13 -8.27
C ASN A 63 32.16 19.68 -7.77
N VAL A 64 32.19 20.61 -6.81
CA VAL A 64 30.99 21.23 -6.22
C VAL A 64 30.24 22.10 -7.25
N GLY A 65 30.96 22.71 -8.21
CA GLY A 65 30.34 23.46 -9.32
C GLY A 65 29.46 24.63 -8.87
N ILE A 66 29.99 25.49 -8.00
CA ILE A 66 29.29 26.66 -7.46
C ILE A 66 28.94 27.65 -8.58
N VAL A 67 27.68 28.06 -8.62
CA VAL A 67 27.15 29.11 -9.49
C VAL A 67 27.13 30.44 -8.75
N SER A 68 26.68 30.44 -7.50
CA SER A 68 26.63 31.62 -6.64
C SER A 68 26.57 31.20 -5.16
N HIS A 69 26.74 32.17 -4.27
CA HIS A 69 26.45 32.00 -2.85
C HIS A 69 25.69 33.23 -2.34
N THR A 70 24.87 33.02 -1.31
CA THR A 70 24.07 34.07 -0.65
C THR A 70 24.28 33.98 0.85
N ILE A 71 24.56 35.12 1.47
CA ILE A 71 24.89 35.24 2.89
C ILE A 71 23.71 35.88 3.62
N PHE A 72 23.31 35.27 4.74
CA PHE A 72 22.25 35.77 5.61
C PHE A 72 22.75 35.85 7.06
N ASP A 73 21.86 36.26 7.97
CA ASP A 73 22.16 36.36 9.40
C ASP A 73 21.97 34.98 10.07
N GLY A 74 23.07 34.27 10.31
CA GLY A 74 23.09 32.97 11.00
C GLY A 74 22.77 31.75 10.12
N TYR A 75 22.78 31.93 8.79
CA TYR A 75 22.81 30.86 7.81
C TYR A 75 23.39 31.37 6.48
N LEU A 76 23.84 30.45 5.62
CA LEU A 76 24.31 30.78 4.28
C LEU A 76 23.87 29.72 3.29
N MET A 77 23.76 30.11 2.02
CA MET A 77 23.36 29.23 0.93
C MET A 77 24.42 29.22 -0.16
N ILE A 78 24.84 28.02 -0.57
CA ILE A 78 25.60 27.81 -1.81
C ILE A 78 24.64 27.29 -2.87
N GLN A 79 24.59 27.95 -4.02
CA GLN A 79 23.86 27.47 -5.19
C GLN A 79 24.83 26.85 -6.17
N THR A 80 24.60 25.59 -6.49
CA THR A 80 25.27 24.88 -7.59
C THR A 80 24.33 24.84 -8.79
N LYS A 81 24.78 24.32 -9.94
CA LYS A 81 23.93 24.16 -11.12
C LYS A 81 22.68 23.29 -10.88
N LYS A 82 22.65 22.47 -9.82
CA LYS A 82 21.62 21.43 -9.59
C LYS A 82 21.12 21.32 -8.15
N LEU A 83 21.64 22.11 -7.22
CA LEU A 83 21.38 21.95 -5.79
C LEU A 83 21.64 23.25 -5.04
N ASN A 84 20.71 23.61 -4.17
CA ASN A 84 20.93 24.61 -3.12
C ASN A 84 21.34 23.89 -1.84
N ILE A 85 22.46 24.30 -1.26
CA ILE A 85 22.95 23.76 0.02
C ILE A 85 22.91 24.90 1.03
N ILE A 86 22.05 24.76 2.03
CA ILE A 86 21.86 25.72 3.11
C ILE A 86 22.50 25.16 4.37
N GLY A 87 23.45 25.90 4.92
CA GLY A 87 24.06 25.63 6.22
C GLY A 87 23.51 26.62 7.24
N CYS A 88 23.03 26.14 8.38
CA CYS A 88 22.48 27.00 9.43
C CYS A 88 22.97 26.62 10.83
N TYR A 89 23.01 27.62 11.70
CA TYR A 89 23.21 27.45 13.13
C TYR A 89 22.18 28.30 13.86
N ILE A 90 21.43 27.70 14.78
CA ILE A 90 20.48 28.42 15.63
C ILE A 90 20.91 28.21 17.08
N SER A 91 21.24 29.29 17.79
CA SER A 91 21.67 29.22 19.18
C SER A 91 20.61 28.56 20.08
N PRO A 92 20.99 27.73 21.07
CA PRO A 92 20.05 27.15 22.01
C PRO A 92 19.37 28.23 22.88
N ASN A 93 20.03 29.36 23.10
CA ASN A 93 19.59 30.44 24.00
C ASN A 93 18.69 31.48 23.31
N ILE A 94 18.41 31.35 22.01
CA ILE A 94 17.50 32.26 21.32
C ILE A 94 16.06 32.06 21.82
N GLY A 95 15.35 33.16 22.07
CA GLY A 95 13.93 33.15 22.43
C GLY A 95 13.06 32.57 21.32
N ILE A 96 11.89 32.01 21.67
CA ILE A 96 11.05 31.26 20.71
C ILE A 96 10.56 32.13 19.54
N GLN A 97 10.26 33.41 19.76
CA GLN A 97 9.80 34.31 18.70
C GLN A 97 10.91 34.54 17.66
N ASP A 98 12.15 34.77 18.09
CA ASP A 98 13.27 34.99 17.17
C ASP A 98 13.75 33.67 16.56
N TYR A 99 13.58 32.55 17.27
CA TYR A 99 13.74 31.21 16.71
C TYR A 99 12.82 31.02 15.50
N GLN A 100 11.52 31.28 15.66
CA GLN A 100 10.52 31.13 14.61
C GLN A 100 10.83 32.04 13.41
N LYS A 101 11.16 33.32 13.64
CA LYS A 101 11.58 34.24 12.56
C LYS A 101 12.78 33.71 11.77
N LYS A 102 13.77 33.12 12.46
CA LYS A 102 14.96 32.55 11.81
C LYS A 102 14.62 31.31 10.99
N VAL A 103 13.77 30.43 11.51
CA VAL A 103 13.25 29.27 10.75
C VAL A 103 12.45 29.74 9.53
N ASP A 104 11.57 30.72 9.67
CA ASP A 104 10.79 31.28 8.56
C ASP A 104 11.70 31.88 7.49
N SER A 105 12.77 32.58 7.88
CA SER A 105 13.76 33.13 6.93
C SER A 105 14.46 32.02 6.16
N ILE A 106 14.95 30.98 6.85
CA ILE A 106 15.57 29.81 6.20
C ILE A 106 14.58 29.15 5.25
N MET A 107 13.35 28.93 5.71
CA MET A 107 12.32 28.25 4.93
C MET A 107 11.81 29.09 3.76
N LYS A 108 11.88 30.43 3.79
CA LYS A 108 11.60 31.28 2.61
C LYS A 108 12.56 30.99 1.46
N GLU A 109 13.83 30.71 1.76
CA GLU A 109 14.86 30.39 0.76
C GLU A 109 14.73 28.97 0.20
N VAL A 110 13.99 28.08 0.87
CA VAL A 110 13.69 26.73 0.38
C VAL A 110 12.70 26.80 -0.78
N LYS A 111 13.21 26.92 -2.01
CA LYS A 111 12.42 26.86 -3.25
C LYS A 111 11.88 25.44 -3.48
N TYR A 112 10.72 25.31 -4.14
CA TYR A 112 10.22 24.02 -4.65
C TYR A 112 11.25 23.43 -5.64
N GLY A 113 12.09 22.50 -5.19
CA GLY A 113 13.24 21.98 -5.97
C GLY A 113 14.37 21.43 -5.09
N GLU A 114 15.52 21.10 -5.70
CA GLU A 114 16.68 20.43 -5.08
C GLU A 114 17.37 21.31 -4.01
N THR A 115 16.93 21.21 -2.75
CA THR A 115 17.53 21.96 -1.62
C THR A 115 17.84 21.00 -0.47
N ILE A 116 19.02 21.16 0.13
CA ILE A 116 19.40 20.52 1.40
C ILE A 116 19.61 21.60 2.44
N VAL A 117 19.05 21.40 3.62
CA VAL A 117 19.26 22.23 4.80
C VAL A 117 19.94 21.37 5.84
N LEU A 118 21.09 21.82 6.33
CA LEU A 118 21.86 21.10 7.31
C LEU A 118 22.53 22.03 8.33
N GLY A 119 22.78 21.50 9.51
CA GLY A 119 23.47 22.22 10.58
C GLY A 119 22.83 21.95 11.93
N GLU A 120 22.95 22.90 12.85
CA GLU A 120 22.50 22.72 14.22
C GLU A 120 21.22 23.52 14.47
N PHE A 121 20.15 22.78 14.72
CA PHE A 121 18.81 23.33 14.77
C PHE A 121 18.41 23.69 16.20
N ASN A 122 19.02 23.06 17.21
CA ASN A 122 18.68 23.23 18.62
C ASN A 122 17.18 23.07 18.93
N GLY A 123 16.53 22.16 18.22
CA GLY A 123 15.15 21.71 18.47
C GLY A 123 15.10 20.19 18.64
N LYS A 124 14.17 19.71 19.46
CA LYS A 124 14.01 18.28 19.79
C LYS A 124 12.76 17.74 19.12
N SER A 125 12.93 16.74 18.24
CA SER A 125 11.81 16.01 17.64
C SER A 125 12.14 14.53 17.46
N PRO A 126 11.17 13.63 17.71
CA PRO A 126 11.29 12.22 17.32
C PRO A 126 11.56 12.02 15.83
N LEU A 127 11.26 13.00 14.98
CA LEU A 127 11.44 12.92 13.53
C LEU A 127 12.92 12.76 13.12
N TRP A 128 13.86 13.34 13.88
CA TRP A 128 15.31 13.21 13.68
C TRP A 128 16.01 12.45 14.82
N GLY A 129 15.25 11.71 15.64
CA GLY A 129 15.79 10.75 16.61
C GLY A 129 15.77 11.20 18.08
N SER A 130 15.35 12.43 18.39
CA SER A 130 15.26 12.87 19.79
C SER A 130 14.15 12.11 20.54
N PRO A 131 14.41 11.56 21.74
CA PRO A 131 13.38 10.91 22.57
C PRO A 131 12.40 11.93 23.18
N LYS A 132 12.78 13.20 23.23
CA LYS A 132 11.97 14.31 23.73
C LYS A 132 11.48 15.16 22.55
N LYS A 133 10.34 15.82 22.72
CA LYS A 133 9.84 16.85 21.82
C LYS A 133 9.84 18.21 22.52
N ASP A 134 10.11 19.28 21.79
CA ASP A 134 9.97 20.66 22.27
C ASP A 134 9.35 21.58 21.19
N GLU A 135 8.99 22.79 21.60
CA GLU A 135 8.30 23.77 20.75
C GLU A 135 9.13 24.17 19.52
N LYS A 136 10.46 24.27 19.70
CA LYS A 136 11.42 24.55 18.63
C LYS A 136 11.40 23.44 17.56
N GLY A 137 11.42 22.18 18.00
CA GLY A 137 11.35 21.01 17.14
C GLY A 137 9.99 20.87 16.43
N ASP A 138 8.89 21.10 17.14
CA ASP A 138 7.54 21.05 16.56
C ASP A 138 7.36 22.12 15.44
N TYR A 139 7.96 23.29 15.58
CA TYR A 139 7.91 24.34 14.57
C TYR A 139 8.60 23.94 13.25
N TRP A 140 9.78 23.30 13.34
CA TRP A 140 10.43 22.71 12.18
C TRP A 140 9.58 21.63 11.52
N VAL A 141 8.90 20.77 12.30
CA VAL A 141 8.04 19.70 11.77
C VAL A 141 6.89 20.25 10.93
N GLN A 142 6.31 21.39 11.31
CA GLN A 142 5.28 22.07 10.53
C GLN A 142 5.80 22.46 9.15
N TRP A 143 6.98 23.09 9.10
CA TRP A 143 7.62 23.53 7.86
C TRP A 143 8.11 22.37 6.98
N ILE A 144 8.66 21.32 7.60
CA ILE A 144 9.04 20.08 6.91
C ILE A 144 7.83 19.48 6.18
N SER A 145 6.68 19.49 6.85
CA SER A 145 5.42 19.01 6.26
C SER A 145 4.92 19.95 5.16
N ALA A 146 4.97 21.27 5.38
CA ALA A 146 4.50 22.27 4.43
C ALA A 146 5.34 22.35 3.14
N ARG A 147 6.63 22.00 3.19
CA ARG A 147 7.57 22.09 2.05
C ARG A 147 8.01 20.73 1.48
N ASP A 148 7.34 19.63 1.84
CA ASP A 148 7.67 18.25 1.42
C ASP A 148 9.16 17.93 1.61
N MET A 149 9.67 18.22 2.81
CA MET A 149 11.04 17.90 3.17
C MET A 149 11.11 16.55 3.87
N VAL A 150 12.27 15.90 3.74
CA VAL A 150 12.58 14.60 4.31
C VAL A 150 13.77 14.79 5.24
N VAL A 151 13.60 14.40 6.49
CA VAL A 151 14.69 14.30 7.46
C VAL A 151 15.55 13.09 7.11
N LEU A 152 16.86 13.32 6.99
CA LEU A 152 17.83 12.33 6.50
C LEU A 152 18.63 11.67 7.63
N ASN A 153 18.53 12.19 8.86
CA ASN A 153 19.15 11.61 10.04
C ASN A 153 18.77 10.14 10.16
N THR A 154 19.77 9.26 10.04
CA THR A 154 19.59 7.82 10.09
C THR A 154 20.53 7.17 11.09
N GLY A 155 19.94 6.48 12.07
CA GLY A 155 20.64 5.99 13.24
C GLY A 155 20.04 6.63 14.48
N LEU A 156 19.73 5.83 15.50
CA LEU A 156 19.16 6.32 16.76
C LEU A 156 20.24 6.80 17.74
N ARG A 157 21.40 7.24 17.22
CA ARG A 157 22.53 7.71 18.03
C ARG A 157 22.47 9.23 18.17
N PRO A 158 22.79 9.78 19.35
CA PRO A 158 22.85 11.22 19.57
C PRO A 158 23.95 11.85 18.70
N THR A 159 23.73 13.07 18.24
CA THR A 159 24.73 13.86 17.50
C THR A 159 25.54 14.76 18.42
N PHE A 160 25.06 14.94 19.66
CA PHE A 160 25.72 15.69 20.73
C PHE A 160 25.74 14.84 21.99
N VAL A 161 26.92 14.70 22.60
CA VAL A 161 27.16 13.93 23.83
C VAL A 161 28.11 14.73 24.72
N ARG A 162 27.63 15.10 25.91
CA ARG A 162 28.39 15.79 26.96
C ARG A 162 28.22 15.06 28.29
N GLY A 163 29.21 14.26 28.68
CA GLY A 163 29.08 13.37 29.84
C GLY A 163 27.88 12.44 29.65
N GLU A 164 26.92 12.47 30.59
CA GLU A 164 25.66 11.70 30.50
C GLU A 164 24.56 12.40 29.67
N SER A 165 24.77 13.64 29.23
CA SER A 165 23.77 14.40 28.47
C SER A 165 23.89 14.15 26.97
N GLU A 166 22.82 13.61 26.38
CA GLU A 166 22.73 13.29 24.96
C GLU A 166 21.65 14.10 24.25
N SER A 167 21.90 14.56 23.03
CA SER A 167 20.94 15.31 22.20
C SER A 167 21.10 15.06 20.71
N TYR A 168 20.03 15.32 19.96
CA TYR A 168 19.89 15.05 18.52
C TYR A 168 19.57 16.36 17.82
N ILE A 169 20.48 17.33 17.93
CA ILE A 169 20.27 18.72 17.53
C ILE A 169 20.92 19.07 16.19
N ASP A 170 21.79 18.19 15.69
CA ASP A 170 22.42 18.33 14.38
C ASP A 170 21.57 17.59 13.35
N VAL A 171 20.89 18.35 12.50
CA VAL A 171 19.86 17.81 11.60
C VAL A 171 20.30 18.03 10.15
N THR A 172 20.09 17.00 9.34
CA THR A 172 20.21 17.07 7.88
C THR A 172 18.82 16.77 7.31
N MET A 173 18.30 17.69 6.50
CA MET A 173 17.05 17.48 5.78
C MET A 173 17.14 17.97 4.35
N ALA A 174 16.31 17.38 3.50
CA ALA A 174 16.36 17.61 2.07
C ALA A 174 14.95 17.69 1.51
N THR A 175 14.74 18.47 0.46
CA THR A 175 13.51 18.32 -0.31
C THR A 175 13.41 16.92 -0.89
N ASN A 176 12.19 16.43 -1.01
CA ASN A 176 11.90 15.06 -1.42
C ASN A 176 12.65 14.64 -2.71
N LYS A 177 12.89 15.57 -3.64
CA LYS A 177 13.62 15.32 -4.90
C LYS A 177 15.04 14.81 -4.66
N ILE A 178 15.83 15.49 -3.82
CA ILE A 178 17.24 15.15 -3.59
C ILE A 178 17.43 14.17 -2.42
N ALA A 179 16.44 14.06 -1.53
CA ALA A 179 16.49 13.13 -0.38
C ALA A 179 16.79 11.67 -0.78
N GLY A 180 16.32 11.25 -1.97
CA GLY A 180 16.57 9.92 -2.50
C GLY A 180 18.00 9.70 -2.99
N ASP A 181 18.71 10.77 -3.34
CA ASP A 181 20.08 10.74 -3.87
C ASP A 181 21.12 10.88 -2.75
N VAL A 182 20.68 11.21 -1.53
CA VAL A 182 21.53 11.14 -0.34
C VAL A 182 21.73 9.68 0.05
N THR A 183 22.98 9.25 -0.01
CA THR A 183 23.46 7.93 0.42
C THR A 183 24.51 8.08 1.50
N ASN A 184 24.79 6.98 2.20
CA ASN A 184 25.87 6.92 3.19
C ASN A 184 25.79 7.99 4.30
N TRP A 185 24.58 8.45 4.63
CA TRP A 185 24.39 9.29 5.82
C TRP A 185 24.70 8.49 7.07
N GLU A 186 25.70 8.95 7.82
CA GLU A 186 26.14 8.34 9.07
C GLU A 186 26.75 9.37 10.01
N ILE A 187 26.73 9.03 11.30
CA ILE A 187 27.52 9.70 12.33
C ILE A 187 28.86 8.97 12.37
N LEU A 188 29.94 9.69 12.10
CA LEU A 188 31.28 9.12 12.07
C LEU A 188 31.69 8.70 13.48
N ASP A 189 32.19 7.47 13.60
CA ASP A 189 32.69 6.91 14.85
C ASP A 189 34.19 7.20 14.99
N ILE A 190 34.51 8.49 15.10
CA ILE A 190 35.87 9.01 15.26
C ILE A 190 35.90 10.02 16.41
N GLU A 191 37.07 10.21 16.99
CA GLU A 191 37.28 11.29 17.96
C GLU A 191 37.11 12.64 17.27
N THR A 192 36.26 13.50 17.80
CA THR A 192 35.92 14.80 17.21
C THR A 192 36.46 15.97 18.02
N LEU A 193 37.07 15.70 19.19
CA LEU A 193 37.55 16.72 20.14
C LEU A 193 36.47 17.74 20.55
N THR A 194 35.20 17.38 20.35
CA THR A 194 34.02 18.14 20.79
C THR A 194 32.94 17.20 21.28
N GLU A 195 31.97 17.81 21.96
CA GLU A 195 30.74 17.15 22.36
C GLU A 195 29.85 16.80 21.13
N HIS A 196 30.11 17.39 19.96
CA HIS A 196 29.39 17.07 18.73
C HIS A 196 30.08 15.97 17.93
N LYS A 197 29.28 15.13 17.26
CA LYS A 197 29.76 14.11 16.35
C LYS A 197 29.69 14.60 14.91
N TYR A 198 30.66 14.18 14.09
CA TYR A 198 30.66 14.54 12.68
C TYR A 198 29.65 13.71 11.91
N ILE A 199 28.95 14.37 10.99
CA ILE A 199 27.96 13.75 10.12
C ILE A 199 28.53 13.74 8.71
N TYR A 200 28.65 12.54 8.14
CA TYR A 200 29.08 12.37 6.76
C TYR A 200 27.92 11.86 5.92
N PHE A 201 27.81 12.36 4.70
CA PHE A 201 26.91 11.82 3.70
C PHE A 201 27.36 12.14 2.28
N GLU A 202 26.79 11.40 1.33
CA GLU A 202 27.10 11.53 -0.08
C GLU A 202 25.84 11.83 -0.87
N ILE A 203 25.95 12.67 -1.89
CA ILE A 203 24.86 13.01 -2.80
C ILE A 203 25.21 12.50 -4.18
N ARG A 204 24.43 11.55 -4.70
CA ARG A 204 24.60 11.02 -6.05
C ARG A 204 24.07 12.00 -7.07
N THR A 205 24.97 12.75 -7.70
CA THR A 205 24.70 13.60 -8.87
C THR A 205 24.85 12.77 -10.16
N ASN A 206 23.89 11.89 -10.48
CA ASN A 206 23.93 11.09 -11.71
C ASN A 206 23.10 11.72 -12.85
N SER A 207 23.77 12.04 -13.96
CA SER A 207 23.22 11.74 -15.29
C SER A 207 23.15 10.21 -15.42
N GLY A 208 21.95 9.64 -15.33
CA GLY A 208 21.70 8.23 -15.67
C GLY A 208 21.88 7.22 -14.53
N LYS A 209 20.83 6.39 -14.37
CA LYS A 209 20.72 5.07 -13.72
C LYS A 209 21.36 4.88 -12.33
N ILE A 210 20.50 4.53 -11.37
CA ILE A 210 20.91 4.04 -10.05
C ILE A 210 20.61 2.53 -9.94
N ILE A 211 21.69 1.76 -9.76
CA ILE A 211 21.76 0.44 -9.14
C ILE A 211 21.44 0.60 -7.65
N ARG A 212 20.62 -0.28 -7.06
CA ARG A 212 20.53 -0.40 -5.59
C ARG A 212 20.58 -1.87 -5.16
N ASP A 213 21.56 -2.19 -4.33
CA ASP A 213 21.38 -3.01 -3.14
C ASP A 213 22.29 -2.46 -2.04
N VAL A 214 21.72 -2.05 -0.90
CA VAL A 214 22.27 -2.10 0.47
C VAL A 214 21.06 -1.90 1.41
N GLY A 215 21.03 -2.65 2.51
CA GLY A 215 19.96 -2.73 3.48
C GLY A 215 19.56 -1.42 4.17
N ASN A 216 18.41 -1.48 4.83
CA ASN A 216 17.89 -0.52 5.81
C ASN A 216 17.35 0.87 5.39
N LYS A 217 17.35 1.28 4.11
CA LYS A 217 16.67 2.53 3.66
C LYS A 217 15.54 2.35 2.64
N ARG A 218 14.93 1.15 2.56
CA ARG A 218 14.14 0.76 1.37
C ARG A 218 12.61 0.78 1.49
N ILE A 219 12.02 1.32 2.56
CA ILE A 219 10.56 1.19 2.75
C ILE A 219 9.79 2.51 2.54
N VAL A 220 10.32 3.67 2.94
CA VAL A 220 9.66 4.94 2.62
C VAL A 220 9.94 5.36 1.17
N ALA A 221 11.19 5.20 0.69
CA ALA A 221 11.56 5.51 -0.69
C ALA A 221 10.94 4.57 -1.75
N LYS A 222 10.56 3.34 -1.38
CA LYS A 222 9.98 2.37 -2.34
C LYS A 222 8.49 2.62 -2.60
N TYR A 223 7.81 3.26 -1.66
CA TYR A 223 6.43 3.75 -1.84
C TYR A 223 6.37 5.20 -2.35
N ALA A 224 7.34 6.05 -1.97
CA ALA A 224 7.46 7.40 -2.55
C ALA A 224 7.80 7.39 -4.05
N ASN A 225 8.72 6.52 -4.49
CA ASN A 225 9.06 6.37 -5.92
C ASN A 225 8.01 5.60 -6.75
N THR A 226 7.00 4.99 -6.13
CA THR A 226 5.83 4.43 -6.84
C THR A 226 4.64 5.39 -6.89
N LEU A 227 4.72 6.52 -6.19
CA LEU A 227 3.65 7.53 -6.14
C LEU A 227 4.06 8.91 -6.67
N ARG A 228 5.34 9.15 -6.98
CA ARG A 228 5.69 10.26 -7.87
C ARG A 228 5.38 9.84 -9.30
N PRO A 229 4.51 10.54 -10.05
CA PRO A 229 4.50 10.39 -11.49
C PRO A 229 5.92 10.71 -11.96
N TYR A 230 6.63 9.71 -12.45
CA TYR A 230 7.86 9.92 -13.21
C TYR A 230 7.49 10.90 -14.33
N GLU A 231 7.93 12.14 -14.23
CA GLU A 231 7.70 13.14 -15.26
C GLU A 231 8.62 12.78 -16.42
N LEU A 232 8.08 11.97 -17.32
CA LEU A 232 8.64 11.76 -18.64
C LEU A 232 8.84 13.12 -19.30
N ASP A 233 9.99 13.29 -19.94
CA ASP A 233 10.19 14.39 -20.86
C ASP A 233 9.03 14.47 -21.87
N ILE A 234 8.69 15.68 -22.31
CA ILE A 234 7.50 15.94 -23.13
C ILE A 234 7.55 15.15 -24.43
N GLU A 235 8.70 15.07 -25.10
CA GLU A 235 8.83 14.34 -26.36
C GLU A 235 8.69 12.84 -26.14
N LYS A 236 9.30 12.33 -25.08
CA LYS A 236 9.13 10.92 -24.70
C LYS A 236 7.68 10.59 -24.31
N LYS A 237 7.00 11.50 -23.63
CA LYS A 237 5.57 11.37 -23.28
C LYS A 237 4.70 11.41 -24.54
N LYS A 238 5.03 12.27 -25.51
CA LYS A 238 4.40 12.35 -26.83
C LYS A 238 4.55 11.03 -27.57
N GLN A 239 5.77 10.50 -27.65
CA GLN A 239 6.06 9.24 -28.31
C GLN A 239 5.34 8.06 -27.63
N VAL A 240 5.38 7.95 -26.30
CA VAL A 240 4.65 6.90 -25.58
C VAL A 240 3.15 6.97 -25.84
N VAL A 241 2.56 8.17 -25.92
CA VAL A 241 1.14 8.32 -26.27
C VAL A 241 0.89 7.89 -27.72
N THR A 242 1.70 8.35 -28.68
CA THR A 242 1.56 7.95 -30.09
C THR A 242 1.69 6.44 -30.28
N ASP A 243 2.61 5.78 -29.57
CA ASP A 243 2.81 4.33 -29.65
C ASP A 243 1.68 3.53 -28.99
N LEU A 244 1.04 4.10 -27.95
CA LEU A 244 -0.05 3.45 -27.22
C LEU A 244 -1.42 3.66 -27.88
N PHE A 245 -1.62 4.72 -28.65
CA PHE A 245 -2.91 5.06 -29.25
C PHE A 245 -2.83 5.00 -30.78
N PRO A 246 -3.27 3.90 -31.41
CA PRO A 246 -3.23 3.79 -32.85
C PRO A 246 -4.13 4.84 -33.51
N THR A 247 -3.74 5.24 -34.73
CA THR A 247 -4.52 6.19 -35.53
C THR A 247 -5.38 5.43 -36.54
N GLU A 248 -6.64 5.83 -36.68
CA GLU A 248 -7.64 5.24 -37.57
C GLU A 248 -8.49 6.35 -38.18
N LYS A 249 -9.14 6.06 -39.31
CA LYS A 249 -10.13 6.97 -39.89
C LYS A 249 -11.41 6.95 -39.06
N GLU A 250 -11.87 8.13 -38.64
CA GLU A 250 -13.13 8.32 -37.90
C GLU A 250 -14.33 8.36 -38.85
N GLU A 251 -14.62 7.24 -39.49
CA GLU A 251 -15.68 7.11 -40.50
C GLU A 251 -16.71 6.05 -40.09
N TRP A 252 -17.92 6.50 -39.76
CA TRP A 252 -19.08 5.67 -39.48
C TRP A 252 -20.37 6.45 -39.74
N ALA A 253 -21.46 5.74 -40.01
CA ALA A 253 -22.76 6.34 -40.30
C ALA A 253 -23.33 7.07 -39.07
N ILE A 254 -23.91 8.26 -39.30
CA ILE A 254 -24.76 8.94 -38.33
C ILE A 254 -26.21 8.64 -38.73
N PHE A 255 -27.00 8.19 -37.78
CA PHE A 255 -28.37 7.78 -38.03
C PHE A 255 -29.31 8.97 -37.95
N GLN A 256 -30.23 9.10 -38.91
CA GLN A 256 -31.41 9.92 -38.72
C GLN A 256 -32.32 9.25 -37.68
N ILE A 257 -32.84 10.06 -36.76
CA ILE A 257 -33.76 9.64 -35.72
C ILE A 257 -35.09 10.36 -35.91
N ASP A 258 -36.17 9.58 -35.98
CA ASP A 258 -37.52 10.13 -36.16
C ASP A 258 -38.13 10.56 -34.82
N ASP A 259 -37.79 9.84 -33.74
CA ASP A 259 -38.27 10.10 -32.39
C ASP A 259 -37.23 10.76 -31.48
N LYS A 260 -37.67 11.74 -30.68
CA LYS A 260 -36.83 12.43 -29.70
C LYS A 260 -36.34 11.46 -28.62
N PRO A 261 -35.07 11.55 -28.17
CA PRO A 261 -34.57 10.75 -27.07
C PRO A 261 -35.41 10.97 -25.79
N THR A 262 -35.71 9.90 -25.06
CA THR A 262 -36.32 9.99 -23.73
C THR A 262 -35.41 10.82 -22.81
N GLN A 263 -35.94 11.84 -22.12
CA GLN A 263 -35.13 12.67 -21.24
C GLN A 263 -34.66 11.90 -19.99
N PHE A 264 -33.52 12.29 -19.42
CA PHE A 264 -33.09 11.87 -18.09
C PHE A 264 -34.05 12.40 -17.03
N THR A 265 -34.29 11.58 -16.02
CA THR A 265 -35.04 11.94 -14.83
C THR A 265 -34.13 12.52 -13.74
N LEU A 266 -34.74 13.22 -12.78
CA LEU A 266 -34.05 13.71 -11.59
C LEU A 266 -33.43 12.56 -10.77
N GLU A 267 -34.10 11.40 -10.77
CA GLU A 267 -33.67 10.23 -10.03
C GLU A 267 -32.44 9.57 -10.68
N GLU A 268 -32.41 9.47 -12.02
CA GLU A 268 -31.22 9.04 -12.76
C GLU A 268 -30.02 9.96 -12.44
N LEU A 269 -30.24 11.28 -12.43
CA LEU A 269 -29.20 12.27 -12.10
C LEU A 269 -28.69 12.12 -10.66
N ARG A 270 -29.59 12.03 -9.68
CA ARG A 270 -29.24 11.87 -8.27
C ARG A 270 -28.47 10.57 -8.03
N THR A 271 -28.94 9.46 -8.59
CA THR A 271 -28.27 8.16 -8.51
C THR A 271 -26.85 8.24 -9.08
N ALA A 272 -26.69 8.85 -10.26
CA ALA A 272 -25.38 9.04 -10.87
C ALA A 272 -24.46 9.96 -10.02
N ALA A 273 -24.99 11.05 -9.48
CA ALA A 273 -24.25 12.00 -8.65
C ALA A 273 -23.79 11.42 -7.31
N VAL A 274 -24.62 10.57 -6.67
CA VAL A 274 -24.23 9.85 -5.44
C VAL A 274 -23.02 8.95 -5.69
N GLY A 275 -22.95 8.33 -6.86
CA GLY A 275 -21.84 7.48 -7.29
C GLY A 275 -20.51 8.22 -7.52
N ILE A 276 -20.52 9.55 -7.59
CA ILE A 276 -19.29 10.36 -7.72
C ILE A 276 -18.48 10.26 -6.42
N LYS A 277 -17.22 9.82 -6.57
CA LYS A 277 -16.25 9.73 -5.48
C LYS A 277 -15.58 11.09 -5.23
N CYS A 278 -15.84 11.66 -4.07
CA CYS A 278 -15.19 12.86 -3.53
C CYS A 278 -13.68 12.68 -3.30
N GLY A 279 -12.95 13.80 -3.24
CA GLY A 279 -11.51 13.80 -2.95
C GLY A 279 -10.65 13.18 -4.06
N LYS A 280 -11.14 13.16 -5.30
CA LYS A 280 -10.37 12.74 -6.48
C LYS A 280 -9.85 13.94 -7.26
N ALA A 281 -8.75 13.75 -7.97
CA ALA A 281 -8.15 14.79 -8.80
C ALA A 281 -9.13 15.20 -9.94
N PRO A 282 -9.26 16.52 -10.22
CA PRO A 282 -10.11 17.02 -11.29
C PRO A 282 -9.49 16.77 -12.68
N GLY A 283 -10.30 17.00 -13.72
CA GLY A 283 -9.87 16.97 -15.10
C GLY A 283 -9.12 18.24 -15.51
N VAL A 284 -9.21 18.60 -16.79
CA VAL A 284 -8.53 19.79 -17.34
C VAL A 284 -9.20 21.10 -16.90
N ASP A 285 -10.49 21.05 -16.59
CA ASP A 285 -11.30 22.18 -16.10
C ASP A 285 -10.98 22.59 -14.66
N LYS A 286 -10.24 21.76 -13.93
CA LYS A 286 -9.92 21.91 -12.50
C LYS A 286 -11.15 21.92 -11.57
N ILE A 287 -12.33 21.52 -12.06
CA ILE A 287 -13.56 21.44 -11.25
C ILE A 287 -13.54 20.12 -10.46
N PRO A 288 -13.45 20.17 -9.12
CA PRO A 288 -13.40 18.96 -8.31
C PRO A 288 -14.74 18.21 -8.35
N PRO A 289 -14.73 16.87 -8.19
CA PRO A 289 -15.95 16.06 -8.16
C PRO A 289 -16.93 16.51 -7.06
N ASP A 290 -16.39 17.01 -5.96
CA ASP A 290 -17.11 17.57 -4.82
C ASP A 290 -18.02 18.74 -5.24
N ALA A 291 -17.53 19.64 -6.09
CA ALA A 291 -18.32 20.76 -6.61
C ALA A 291 -19.48 20.28 -7.48
N VAL A 292 -19.24 19.29 -8.35
CA VAL A 292 -20.32 18.70 -9.17
C VAL A 292 -21.39 18.06 -8.30
N LYS A 293 -21.00 17.38 -7.21
CA LYS A 293 -21.94 16.75 -6.27
C LYS A 293 -22.77 17.78 -5.49
N ILE A 294 -22.15 18.89 -5.08
CA ILE A 294 -22.85 20.04 -4.48
C ILE A 294 -23.87 20.61 -5.47
N VAL A 295 -23.47 20.88 -6.71
CA VAL A 295 -24.39 21.41 -7.74
C VAL A 295 -25.53 20.44 -8.04
N ALA A 296 -25.26 19.13 -8.13
CA ALA A 296 -26.29 18.11 -8.30
C ALA A 296 -27.25 18.01 -7.11
N THR A 297 -26.89 18.57 -5.95
CA THR A 297 -27.75 18.61 -4.75
C THR A 297 -28.49 19.95 -4.65
N CYS A 298 -27.80 21.07 -4.83
CA CYS A 298 -28.34 22.42 -4.65
C CYS A 298 -29.10 22.94 -5.88
N ALA A 299 -28.72 22.52 -7.09
CA ALA A 299 -29.33 22.97 -8.34
C ALA A 299 -29.57 21.79 -9.33
N PRO A 300 -30.28 20.72 -8.90
CA PRO A 300 -30.43 19.51 -9.71
C PRO A 300 -31.21 19.73 -11.01
N ASN A 301 -32.24 20.59 -10.99
CA ASN A 301 -33.07 20.87 -12.17
C ASN A 301 -32.28 21.60 -13.27
N TRP A 302 -31.44 22.56 -12.87
CA TRP A 302 -30.55 23.26 -13.80
C TRP A 302 -29.55 22.28 -14.43
N LEU A 303 -28.88 21.47 -13.61
CA LEU A 303 -27.94 20.47 -14.12
C LEU A 303 -28.63 19.44 -15.03
N LEU A 304 -29.83 19.00 -14.66
CA LEU A 304 -30.64 18.08 -15.47
C LEU A 304 -31.00 18.67 -16.83
N SER A 305 -31.39 19.95 -16.87
CA SER A 305 -31.71 20.65 -18.13
C SER A 305 -30.53 20.68 -19.09
N ILE A 306 -29.30 20.85 -18.59
CA ILE A 306 -28.07 20.78 -19.40
C ILE A 306 -27.87 19.37 -19.95
N MET A 307 -27.95 18.34 -19.09
CA MET A 307 -27.76 16.94 -19.51
C MET A 307 -28.80 16.52 -20.56
N ASN A 308 -30.04 16.94 -20.39
CA ASN A 308 -31.13 16.68 -21.33
C ASN A 308 -30.96 17.46 -22.64
N GLY A 309 -30.53 18.72 -22.58
CA GLY A 309 -30.19 19.50 -23.76
C GLY A 309 -29.14 18.80 -24.62
N LEU A 310 -28.04 18.34 -24.00
CA LEU A 310 -26.98 17.57 -24.66
C LEU A 310 -27.50 16.26 -25.26
N LEU A 311 -28.38 15.55 -24.55
CA LEU A 311 -28.99 14.31 -25.04
C LEU A 311 -29.87 14.56 -26.26
N GLN A 312 -30.70 15.61 -26.27
CA GLN A 312 -31.60 15.95 -27.38
C GLN A 312 -30.81 16.24 -28.67
N VAL A 313 -29.73 17.04 -28.56
CA VAL A 313 -28.85 17.34 -29.71
C VAL A 313 -27.92 16.18 -30.08
N GLN A 314 -27.90 15.11 -29.29
CA GLN A 314 -27.02 13.94 -29.45
C GLN A 314 -25.53 14.29 -29.55
N ASN A 315 -25.11 15.35 -28.87
CA ASN A 315 -23.76 15.87 -28.96
C ASN A 315 -23.05 15.80 -27.61
N PHE A 316 -21.93 15.09 -27.58
CA PHE A 316 -21.01 15.08 -26.45
C PHE A 316 -20.01 16.24 -26.61
N PRO A 317 -19.93 17.20 -25.66
CA PRO A 317 -19.07 18.37 -25.79
C PRO A 317 -17.60 18.04 -26.02
N ASP A 318 -16.96 18.72 -26.98
CA ASP A 318 -15.54 18.53 -27.33
C ASP A 318 -14.61 18.80 -26.15
N GLU A 319 -14.91 19.81 -25.35
CA GLU A 319 -14.16 20.19 -24.15
C GLU A 319 -14.19 19.10 -23.07
N TRP A 320 -15.29 18.34 -23.01
CA TRP A 320 -15.48 17.28 -22.01
C TRP A 320 -14.80 15.97 -22.43
N LYS A 321 -14.47 15.82 -23.72
CA LYS A 321 -13.74 14.68 -24.26
C LYS A 321 -12.23 14.78 -24.06
N ILE A 322 -11.71 15.95 -23.67
CA ILE A 322 -10.29 16.17 -23.42
C ILE A 322 -9.85 15.44 -22.15
N ALA A 323 -8.91 14.52 -22.29
CA ALA A 323 -8.33 13.79 -21.16
C ALA A 323 -6.93 14.29 -20.80
N LYS A 324 -6.69 14.58 -19.52
CA LYS A 324 -5.33 14.77 -19.01
C LYS A 324 -4.67 13.42 -18.79
N ILE A 325 -3.55 13.14 -19.45
CA ILE A 325 -2.87 11.85 -19.31
C ILE A 325 -1.83 11.84 -18.18
N VAL A 326 -1.90 10.78 -17.38
CA VAL A 326 -0.89 10.37 -16.40
C VAL A 326 -0.37 9.00 -16.80
N LEU A 327 0.95 8.86 -16.99
CA LEU A 327 1.59 7.60 -17.33
C LEU A 327 2.16 6.95 -16.07
N ILE A 328 1.64 5.78 -15.71
CA ILE A 328 2.13 5.00 -14.56
C ILE A 328 3.05 3.88 -15.06
N LEU A 329 4.30 3.86 -14.58
CA LEU A 329 5.24 2.78 -14.92
C LEU A 329 4.77 1.45 -14.32
N LYS A 330 4.77 0.38 -15.12
CA LYS A 330 4.47 -0.97 -14.64
C LYS A 330 5.57 -1.42 -13.65
N PRO A 331 5.21 -2.05 -12.52
CA PRO A 331 6.19 -2.47 -11.51
C PRO A 331 7.30 -3.34 -12.12
N GLY A 332 8.56 -3.01 -11.82
CA GLY A 332 9.72 -3.78 -12.25
C GLY A 332 10.09 -3.65 -13.73
N LYS A 333 9.39 -2.82 -14.52
CA LYS A 333 9.77 -2.52 -15.90
C LYS A 333 10.68 -1.27 -15.94
N PRO A 334 11.75 -1.28 -16.74
CA PRO A 334 12.64 -0.13 -16.90
C PRO A 334 11.98 0.99 -17.71
N THR A 335 12.36 2.24 -17.45
CA THR A 335 11.79 3.45 -18.07
C THR A 335 12.20 3.67 -19.53
N GLU A 336 13.19 2.94 -20.02
CA GLU A 336 13.89 3.20 -21.29
C GLU A 336 13.51 2.24 -22.43
N ILE A 337 12.76 1.16 -22.17
CA ILE A 337 12.69 0.03 -23.12
C ILE A 337 11.51 0.07 -24.11
N ALA A 338 10.29 0.45 -23.71
CA ALA A 338 9.13 0.46 -24.62
C ALA A 338 7.92 1.21 -24.03
N ALA A 339 7.09 1.82 -24.89
CA ALA A 339 5.80 2.44 -24.50
C ALA A 339 4.88 1.47 -23.74
N SER A 340 4.96 0.17 -24.06
CA SER A 340 4.25 -0.92 -23.38
C SER A 340 4.59 -1.08 -21.89
N SER A 341 5.65 -0.42 -21.40
CA SER A 341 6.03 -0.38 -19.99
C SER A 341 5.18 0.59 -19.16
N TYR A 342 4.42 1.46 -19.79
CA TYR A 342 3.56 2.44 -19.11
C TYR A 342 2.08 2.01 -19.18
N ARG A 343 1.30 2.44 -18.18
CA ARG A 343 -0.17 2.40 -18.19
C ARG A 343 -0.69 3.83 -18.33
N PRO A 344 -1.44 4.17 -19.39
CA PRO A 344 -2.04 5.47 -19.53
C PRO A 344 -3.31 5.57 -18.68
N LEU A 345 -3.35 6.56 -17.77
CA LEU A 345 -4.56 6.98 -17.09
C LEU A 345 -5.05 8.30 -17.69
N CYS A 346 -6.24 8.27 -18.27
CA CYS A 346 -6.92 9.42 -18.86
C CYS A 346 -7.88 10.04 -17.84
N MET A 347 -7.51 11.18 -17.28
CA MET A 347 -8.35 11.91 -16.33
C MET A 347 -9.30 12.86 -17.07
N LEU A 348 -10.59 12.55 -17.02
CA LEU A 348 -11.66 13.39 -17.56
C LEU A 348 -12.24 14.34 -16.51
N ASN A 349 -12.87 15.41 -17.01
CA ASN A 349 -13.64 16.38 -16.24
C ASN A 349 -14.77 15.71 -15.44
N SER A 350 -15.07 16.27 -14.28
CA SER A 350 -16.05 15.69 -13.35
C SER A 350 -17.48 15.67 -13.95
N LEU A 351 -17.85 16.72 -14.70
CA LEU A 351 -19.12 16.80 -15.43
C LEU A 351 -19.18 15.78 -16.59
N SER A 352 -18.07 15.56 -17.32
CA SER A 352 -17.99 14.49 -18.33
C SER A 352 -18.32 13.13 -17.73
N LYS A 353 -17.72 12.81 -16.59
CA LYS A 353 -17.93 11.52 -15.91
C LYS A 353 -19.37 11.34 -15.46
N LEU A 354 -20.04 12.42 -15.04
CA LEU A 354 -21.47 12.38 -14.69
C LEU A 354 -22.32 12.02 -15.91
N LEU A 355 -22.12 12.71 -17.04
CA LEU A 355 -22.83 12.44 -18.28
C LEU A 355 -22.55 11.03 -18.82
N GLU A 356 -21.28 10.59 -18.81
CA GLU A 356 -20.92 9.22 -19.16
C GLU A 356 -21.60 8.19 -18.24
N THR A 357 -21.78 8.49 -16.96
CA THR A 357 -22.47 7.58 -16.01
C THR A 357 -23.94 7.43 -16.38
N LEU A 358 -24.62 8.53 -16.72
CA LEU A 358 -26.01 8.51 -17.17
C LEU A 358 -26.17 7.66 -18.45
N ILE A 359 -25.34 7.92 -19.45
CA ILE A 359 -25.34 7.20 -20.73
C ILE A 359 -24.98 5.73 -20.52
N LYS A 360 -24.00 5.44 -19.66
CA LYS A 360 -23.60 4.07 -19.32
C LYS A 360 -24.77 3.30 -18.72
N ASN A 361 -25.50 3.88 -17.77
CA ASN A 361 -26.62 3.21 -17.14
C ASN A 361 -27.68 2.82 -18.18
N ARG A 362 -28.02 3.74 -19.10
CA ARG A 362 -28.94 3.45 -20.21
C ARG A 362 -28.43 2.39 -21.17
N LEU A 363 -27.16 2.49 -21.58
CA LEU A 363 -26.53 1.49 -22.43
C LEU A 363 -26.53 0.11 -21.79
N GLN A 364 -26.25 0.02 -20.49
CA GLN A 364 -26.30 -1.24 -19.76
C GLN A 364 -27.71 -1.82 -19.68
N SER A 365 -28.72 -0.98 -19.45
CA SER A 365 -30.13 -1.41 -19.51
C SER A 365 -30.52 -1.94 -20.88
N GLU A 366 -30.15 -1.23 -21.96
CA GLU A 366 -30.40 -1.67 -23.33
C GLU A 366 -29.70 -2.99 -23.66
N LEU A 367 -28.46 -3.17 -23.21
CA LEU A 367 -27.75 -4.44 -23.38
C LEU A 367 -28.50 -5.58 -22.68
N VAL A 368 -28.92 -5.39 -21.43
CA VAL A 368 -29.68 -6.41 -20.68
C VAL A 368 -30.99 -6.75 -21.36
N ASN A 369 -31.75 -5.75 -21.80
CA ASN A 369 -33.02 -5.93 -22.51
C ASN A 369 -32.86 -6.69 -23.85
N ARG A 370 -31.65 -6.74 -24.41
CA ARG A 370 -31.34 -7.36 -25.71
C ARG A 370 -30.51 -8.65 -25.56
N GLY A 371 -30.63 -9.33 -24.42
CA GLY A 371 -29.99 -10.62 -24.17
C GLY A 371 -28.62 -10.55 -23.49
N GLY A 372 -28.13 -9.34 -23.21
CA GLY A 372 -26.91 -9.10 -22.46
C GLY A 372 -25.61 -9.35 -23.24
N LEU A 373 -24.54 -9.51 -22.46
CA LEU A 373 -23.24 -9.96 -22.94
C LEU A 373 -23.13 -11.47 -22.74
N HIS A 374 -22.19 -12.10 -23.43
CA HIS A 374 -22.00 -13.54 -23.38
C HIS A 374 -21.85 -14.05 -21.91
N PRO A 375 -22.50 -15.17 -21.50
CA PRO A 375 -22.49 -15.63 -20.11
C PRO A 375 -21.09 -15.86 -19.52
N ARG A 376 -20.13 -16.26 -20.38
CA ARG A 376 -18.70 -16.46 -20.02
C ARG A 376 -17.85 -15.18 -19.97
N GLN A 377 -18.45 -13.99 -20.13
CA GLN A 377 -17.79 -12.70 -19.87
C GLN A 377 -18.02 -12.29 -18.41
N TYR A 378 -16.95 -12.15 -17.63
CA TYR A 378 -17.00 -11.82 -16.20
C TYR A 378 -16.42 -10.44 -15.88
N GLY A 379 -15.63 -9.86 -16.79
CA GLY A 379 -15.00 -8.55 -16.56
C GLY A 379 -16.01 -7.42 -16.62
N PHE A 380 -15.92 -6.48 -15.68
CA PHE A 380 -16.73 -5.26 -15.63
C PHE A 380 -18.26 -5.46 -15.67
N GLN A 381 -18.75 -6.64 -15.29
CA GLN A 381 -20.19 -6.92 -15.20
C GLN A 381 -20.67 -6.88 -13.75
N LYS A 382 -21.89 -6.35 -13.54
CA LYS A 382 -22.54 -6.33 -12.23
C LYS A 382 -22.79 -7.76 -11.75
N GLY A 383 -22.46 -8.06 -10.49
CA GLY A 383 -22.65 -9.38 -9.90
C GLY A 383 -21.63 -10.44 -10.35
N LYS A 384 -20.67 -10.09 -11.23
CA LYS A 384 -19.60 -10.99 -11.66
C LYS A 384 -18.27 -10.69 -10.98
N SER A 385 -17.47 -11.73 -10.71
CA SER A 385 -16.19 -11.60 -10.01
C SER A 385 -15.08 -12.46 -10.62
N THR A 386 -13.83 -12.17 -10.26
CA THR A 386 -12.68 -13.00 -10.64
C THR A 386 -12.82 -14.43 -10.10
N ILE A 387 -13.38 -14.58 -8.90
CA ILE A 387 -13.62 -15.87 -8.25
C ILE A 387 -14.54 -16.75 -9.10
N GLN A 388 -15.67 -16.19 -9.56
CA GLN A 388 -16.61 -16.93 -10.41
C GLN A 388 -15.99 -17.33 -11.75
N ALA A 389 -15.18 -16.45 -12.35
CA ALA A 389 -14.49 -16.77 -13.61
C ALA A 389 -13.50 -17.95 -13.43
N VAL A 390 -12.77 -17.97 -12.32
CA VAL A 390 -11.86 -19.08 -11.99
C VAL A 390 -12.64 -20.36 -11.66
N GLU A 391 -13.69 -20.29 -10.85
CA GLU A 391 -14.57 -21.42 -10.54
C GLU A 391 -15.16 -22.02 -11.82
N LYS A 392 -15.63 -21.18 -12.76
CA LYS A 392 -16.18 -21.63 -14.03
C LYS A 392 -15.12 -22.26 -14.92
N ALA A 393 -13.90 -21.72 -14.96
CA ALA A 393 -12.79 -22.32 -15.71
C ALA A 393 -12.46 -23.72 -15.19
N LEU A 394 -12.38 -23.86 -13.86
CA LEU A 394 -12.13 -25.15 -13.21
C LEU A 394 -13.31 -26.12 -13.32
N ALA A 395 -14.55 -25.63 -13.40
CA ALA A 395 -15.72 -26.46 -13.70
C ALA A 395 -15.64 -27.00 -15.13
N ILE A 396 -15.42 -26.14 -16.13
CA ILE A 396 -15.26 -26.56 -17.54
C ILE A 396 -14.11 -27.57 -17.68
N ALA A 397 -12.97 -27.30 -17.04
CA ALA A 397 -11.84 -28.23 -17.05
C ALA A 397 -12.22 -29.58 -16.45
N ARG A 398 -13.01 -29.63 -15.37
CA ARG A 398 -13.52 -30.90 -14.81
C ARG A 398 -14.48 -31.59 -15.78
N ASP A 399 -15.44 -30.85 -16.32
CA ASP A 399 -16.52 -31.34 -17.21
C ASP A 399 -15.98 -32.01 -18.46
N PHE A 400 -14.88 -31.53 -19.04
CA PHE A 400 -14.30 -32.17 -20.22
C PHE A 400 -13.91 -33.63 -19.99
N ASN A 401 -13.68 -34.07 -18.75
CA ASN A 401 -13.38 -35.46 -18.38
C ASN A 401 -12.52 -36.25 -19.40
N ARG A 402 -11.55 -35.59 -20.02
CA ARG A 402 -10.66 -36.15 -21.03
C ARG A 402 -9.29 -36.48 -20.43
N LYS A 403 -8.56 -37.37 -21.11
CA LYS A 403 -7.18 -37.77 -20.77
C LYS A 403 -6.25 -36.56 -20.70
N TYR A 404 -6.38 -35.62 -21.63
CA TYR A 404 -5.61 -34.38 -21.67
C TYR A 404 -6.52 -33.17 -21.43
N CYS A 405 -6.05 -32.20 -20.65
CA CYS A 405 -6.71 -30.92 -20.47
C CYS A 405 -5.69 -29.82 -20.15
N THR A 406 -5.70 -28.73 -20.92
CA THR A 406 -4.88 -27.54 -20.67
C THR A 406 -5.74 -26.33 -20.39
N LEU A 407 -5.22 -25.43 -19.57
CA LEU A 407 -5.72 -24.08 -19.38
C LEU A 407 -4.66 -23.11 -19.88
N ILE A 408 -5.05 -22.23 -20.79
CA ILE A 408 -4.18 -21.26 -21.46
C ILE A 408 -4.73 -19.86 -21.21
N THR A 409 -3.92 -18.96 -20.66
CA THR A 409 -4.26 -17.54 -20.55
C THR A 409 -3.63 -16.77 -21.69
N ILE A 410 -4.44 -16.00 -22.41
CA ILE A 410 -4.08 -15.24 -23.60
C ILE A 410 -4.24 -13.75 -23.26
N ASP A 411 -3.16 -12.98 -23.45
CA ASP A 411 -3.11 -11.53 -23.19
C ASP A 411 -3.21 -10.75 -24.50
N VAL A 412 -4.00 -9.67 -24.50
CA VAL A 412 -4.13 -8.77 -25.65
C VAL A 412 -3.12 -7.62 -25.53
N LYS A 413 -2.29 -7.47 -26.56
CA LYS A 413 -1.30 -6.40 -26.62
C LYS A 413 -1.98 -5.04 -26.67
N ASN A 414 -1.65 -4.21 -25.69
CA ASN A 414 -2.16 -2.83 -25.59
C ASN A 414 -3.71 -2.76 -25.60
N ALA A 415 -4.33 -3.70 -24.89
CA ALA A 415 -5.77 -3.73 -24.68
C ALA A 415 -6.32 -2.37 -24.20
N PHE A 416 -7.61 -2.13 -24.43
CA PHE A 416 -8.29 -0.84 -24.27
C PHE A 416 -7.81 0.26 -25.21
N ASN A 417 -6.51 0.53 -25.31
CA ASN A 417 -6.00 1.63 -26.13
C ASN A 417 -6.08 1.31 -27.63
N SER A 418 -6.03 0.03 -28.02
CA SER A 418 -6.18 -0.41 -29.41
C SER A 418 -7.63 -0.64 -29.87
N ALA A 419 -8.64 -0.35 -29.04
CA ALA A 419 -10.03 -0.64 -29.38
C ALA A 419 -10.54 0.26 -30.52
N SER A 420 -10.83 -0.31 -31.69
CA SER A 420 -11.31 0.46 -32.85
C SER A 420 -12.69 1.06 -32.58
N HIS A 421 -12.81 2.38 -32.75
CA HIS A 421 -14.08 3.10 -32.58
C HIS A 421 -15.12 2.66 -33.60
N LYS A 422 -14.70 2.46 -34.86
CA LYS A 422 -15.58 1.98 -35.93
C LYS A 422 -16.23 0.64 -35.56
N ILE A 423 -15.42 -0.32 -35.11
CA ILE A 423 -15.90 -1.65 -34.70
C ILE A 423 -16.83 -1.54 -33.49
N ILE A 424 -16.55 -0.67 -32.51
CA ILE A 424 -17.47 -0.43 -31.39
C ILE A 424 -18.84 0.02 -31.90
N ILE A 425 -18.89 0.95 -32.85
CA ILE A 425 -20.14 1.44 -33.44
C ILE A 425 -20.85 0.33 -34.22
N GLU A 426 -20.14 -0.45 -35.03
CA GLU A 426 -20.69 -1.62 -35.74
C GLU A 426 -21.30 -2.64 -34.77
N LYS A 427 -20.60 -2.97 -33.68
CA LYS A 427 -21.10 -3.92 -32.66
C LYS A 427 -22.31 -3.38 -31.88
N LEU A 428 -22.42 -2.06 -31.69
CA LEU A 428 -23.63 -1.45 -31.13
C LEU A 428 -24.83 -1.60 -32.08
N GLN A 429 -24.61 -1.49 -33.40
CA GLN A 429 -25.64 -1.69 -34.41
C GLN A 429 -26.08 -3.16 -34.48
N GLU A 430 -25.13 -4.10 -34.48
CA GLU A 430 -25.41 -5.54 -34.47
C GLU A 430 -26.22 -5.96 -33.23
N LYS A 431 -25.91 -5.39 -32.06
CA LYS A 431 -26.68 -5.57 -30.83
C LYS A 431 -28.00 -4.78 -30.81
N ARG A 432 -28.37 -4.11 -31.90
CA ARG A 432 -29.61 -3.35 -32.10
C ARG A 432 -29.83 -2.25 -31.06
N ILE A 433 -28.77 -1.60 -30.58
CA ILE A 433 -28.88 -0.50 -29.63
C ILE A 433 -29.65 0.68 -30.27
N PRO A 434 -30.48 1.42 -29.52
CA PRO A 434 -31.23 2.55 -30.07
C PRO A 434 -30.33 3.57 -30.80
N LYS A 435 -30.76 3.98 -32.00
CA LYS A 435 -30.02 4.89 -32.88
C LYS A 435 -29.54 6.16 -32.18
N TYR A 436 -30.37 6.78 -31.34
CA TYR A 436 -29.98 7.98 -30.59
C TYR A 436 -28.77 7.75 -29.67
N LEU A 437 -28.68 6.58 -29.05
CA LEU A 437 -27.60 6.22 -28.14
C LEU A 437 -26.32 5.91 -28.93
N ILE A 438 -26.46 5.28 -30.10
CA ILE A 438 -25.35 5.07 -31.04
C ILE A 438 -24.81 6.42 -31.54
N ASN A 439 -25.67 7.37 -31.90
CA ASN A 439 -25.27 8.72 -32.30
C ASN A 439 -24.56 9.46 -31.16
N PHE A 440 -25.08 9.37 -29.93
CA PHE A 440 -24.45 9.99 -28.77
C PHE A 440 -23.06 9.40 -28.48
N ILE A 441 -22.92 8.06 -28.54
CA ILE A 441 -21.64 7.37 -28.37
C ILE A 441 -20.68 7.71 -29.52
N SER A 442 -21.19 7.84 -30.74
CA SER A 442 -20.45 8.29 -31.91
C SER A 442 -19.86 9.68 -31.69
N SER A 443 -20.64 10.64 -31.19
CA SER A 443 -20.15 11.97 -30.81
C SER A 443 -19.12 11.91 -29.68
N TYR A 444 -19.32 11.03 -28.69
CA TYR A 444 -18.39 10.80 -27.58
C TYR A 444 -17.02 10.22 -28.01
N LEU A 445 -17.00 9.36 -29.03
CA LEU A 445 -15.79 8.74 -29.56
C LEU A 445 -15.04 9.64 -30.54
N LYS A 446 -15.74 10.54 -31.23
CA LYS A 446 -15.16 11.46 -32.22
C LYS A 446 -14.42 12.64 -31.56
N ASN A 447 -13.38 13.14 -32.24
CA ASN A 447 -12.62 14.35 -31.88
C ASN A 447 -11.96 14.29 -30.50
N ARG A 448 -11.64 13.09 -30.00
CA ARG A 448 -11.00 12.95 -28.70
C ARG A 448 -9.57 13.48 -28.73
N LYS A 449 -9.18 14.15 -27.64
CA LYS A 449 -7.84 14.72 -27.47
C LYS A 449 -7.26 14.31 -26.12
N ILE A 450 -5.98 13.99 -26.11
CA ILE A 450 -5.19 13.78 -24.90
C ILE A 450 -4.28 14.98 -24.69
N MET A 451 -4.40 15.60 -23.51
CA MET A 451 -3.51 16.68 -23.08
C MET A 451 -2.26 16.11 -22.42
N ILE A 452 -1.10 16.37 -23.02
CA ILE A 452 0.21 15.97 -22.50
C ILE A 452 0.73 16.99 -21.48
N LYS A 453 0.63 18.27 -21.86
CA LYS A 453 0.91 19.47 -21.06
C LYS A 453 -0.09 20.56 -21.45
N PRO A 454 -0.30 21.60 -20.62
CA PRO A 454 -1.11 22.76 -21.02
C PRO A 454 -0.69 23.27 -22.41
N GLY A 455 -1.66 23.42 -23.31
CA GLY A 455 -1.43 23.85 -24.70
C GLY A 455 -0.94 22.77 -25.69
N SER A 456 -0.64 21.53 -25.23
CA SER A 456 -0.18 20.44 -26.11
C SER A 456 -1.17 19.28 -26.10
N MET A 457 -1.88 19.13 -27.21
CA MET A 457 -2.92 18.12 -27.42
C MET A 457 -2.51 17.11 -28.50
N ILE A 458 -2.81 15.83 -28.27
CA ILE A 458 -2.73 14.78 -29.29
C ILE A 458 -4.14 14.32 -29.62
N LYS A 459 -4.46 14.23 -30.92
CA LYS A 459 -5.72 13.62 -31.37
C LYS A 459 -5.66 12.11 -31.18
N VAL A 460 -6.73 11.53 -30.65
CA VAL A 460 -6.87 10.08 -30.45
C VAL A 460 -8.11 9.59 -31.17
N THR A 461 -7.92 8.67 -32.11
CA THR A 461 -8.97 8.16 -33.01
C THR A 461 -9.27 6.67 -32.79
N ALA A 462 -8.63 6.06 -31.79
CA ALA A 462 -8.89 4.70 -31.35
C ALA A 462 -8.65 4.59 -29.85
N GLY A 463 -9.29 3.59 -29.24
CA GLY A 463 -9.12 3.24 -27.85
C GLY A 463 -10.17 3.81 -26.91
N VAL A 464 -10.38 3.07 -25.83
CA VAL A 464 -11.21 3.41 -24.68
C VAL A 464 -10.36 3.33 -23.40
N PRO A 465 -9.37 4.23 -23.23
CA PRO A 465 -8.34 4.08 -22.21
C PRO A 465 -8.86 4.05 -20.77
N GLN A 466 -7.98 3.69 -19.84
CA GLN A 466 -8.31 3.68 -18.43
C GLN A 466 -8.64 5.09 -17.93
N GLY A 467 -9.77 5.22 -17.21
CA GLY A 467 -10.25 6.48 -16.66
C GLY A 467 -11.53 7.01 -17.30
N LEU A 468 -11.92 6.46 -18.45
CA LEU A 468 -13.23 6.66 -19.07
C LEU A 468 -14.27 5.81 -18.33
N VAL A 469 -15.44 6.38 -18.05
CA VAL A 469 -16.53 5.69 -17.33
C VAL A 469 -17.21 4.68 -18.26
N LEU A 470 -17.43 5.07 -19.53
CA LEU A 470 -17.99 4.20 -20.57
C LEU A 470 -17.00 3.16 -21.10
N GLY A 471 -15.70 3.40 -20.94
CA GLY A 471 -14.65 2.61 -21.59
C GLY A 471 -14.75 1.09 -21.36
N PRO A 472 -14.92 0.61 -20.11
CA PRO A 472 -15.08 -0.81 -19.84
C PRO A 472 -16.30 -1.46 -20.52
N THR A 473 -17.42 -0.73 -20.61
CA THR A 473 -18.63 -1.22 -21.27
C THR A 473 -18.41 -1.33 -22.78
N LEU A 474 -17.81 -0.31 -23.39
CA LEU A 474 -17.50 -0.31 -24.82
C LEU A 474 -16.46 -1.38 -25.20
N TRP A 475 -15.45 -1.60 -24.35
CA TRP A 475 -14.50 -2.71 -24.53
C TRP A 475 -15.22 -4.06 -24.55
N ASN A 476 -16.09 -4.30 -23.56
CA ASN A 476 -16.84 -5.54 -23.52
C ASN A 476 -17.73 -5.72 -24.75
N ILE A 477 -18.38 -4.66 -25.27
CA ILE A 477 -19.20 -4.74 -26.49
C ILE A 477 -18.35 -5.15 -27.70
N LEU A 478 -17.16 -4.58 -27.85
CA LEU A 478 -16.22 -4.95 -28.92
C LEU A 478 -15.69 -6.38 -28.76
N TYR A 479 -15.37 -6.78 -27.53
CA TYR A 479 -14.63 -8.01 -27.25
C TYR A 479 -15.53 -9.24 -27.02
N ASP A 480 -16.83 -9.06 -26.76
CA ASP A 480 -17.77 -10.12 -26.35
C ASP A 480 -17.79 -11.32 -27.31
N GLU A 481 -17.77 -11.06 -28.61
CA GLU A 481 -17.97 -12.07 -29.66
C GLU A 481 -16.85 -13.12 -29.70
N ILE A 482 -15.65 -12.81 -29.20
CA ILE A 482 -14.56 -13.78 -29.08
C ILE A 482 -14.96 -15.01 -28.24
N LEU A 483 -15.96 -14.86 -27.37
CA LEU A 483 -16.47 -15.94 -26.53
C LEU A 483 -17.49 -16.85 -27.24
N SER A 484 -17.95 -16.42 -28.42
CA SER A 484 -18.94 -17.10 -29.26
C SER A 484 -18.34 -17.70 -30.53
N ILE A 485 -17.06 -17.48 -30.84
CA ILE A 485 -16.42 -18.08 -32.01
C ILE A 485 -16.47 -19.60 -31.94
N GLU A 486 -16.61 -20.23 -33.10
CA GLU A 486 -16.62 -21.69 -33.20
C GLU A 486 -15.22 -22.25 -32.94
N LEU A 487 -15.08 -22.97 -31.84
CA LEU A 487 -13.87 -23.70 -31.47
C LEU A 487 -14.08 -25.21 -31.68
N THR A 488 -13.04 -26.02 -31.46
CA THR A 488 -13.18 -27.48 -31.45
C THR A 488 -14.18 -27.92 -30.37
N SER A 489 -14.81 -29.08 -30.54
CA SER A 489 -15.89 -29.58 -29.65
C SER A 489 -15.56 -29.55 -28.15
N ASP A 490 -14.33 -29.92 -27.79
CA ASP A 490 -13.82 -29.91 -26.41
C ASP A 490 -13.00 -28.65 -26.09
N ALA A 491 -13.40 -27.48 -26.59
CA ALA A 491 -12.77 -26.20 -26.27
C ALA A 491 -13.78 -25.12 -25.87
N LYS A 492 -13.44 -24.33 -24.85
CA LYS A 492 -14.24 -23.18 -24.40
C LYS A 492 -13.36 -22.03 -23.97
N THR A 493 -13.88 -20.82 -24.14
CA THR A 493 -13.26 -19.58 -23.69
C THR A 493 -14.03 -18.91 -22.55
N ILE A 494 -13.30 -18.25 -21.66
CA ILE A 494 -13.83 -17.38 -20.60
C ILE A 494 -13.11 -16.03 -20.71
N GLY A 495 -13.87 -14.95 -20.72
CA GLY A 495 -13.34 -13.59 -20.75
C GLY A 495 -13.45 -12.92 -19.39
N PHE A 496 -12.39 -12.22 -18.99
CA PHE A 496 -12.43 -11.23 -17.93
C PHE A 496 -11.75 -9.96 -18.44
N ALA A 497 -12.55 -9.03 -18.98
CA ALA A 497 -12.02 -7.85 -19.65
C ALA A 497 -11.12 -8.24 -20.83
N ASP A 498 -9.84 -7.92 -20.79
CA ASP A 498 -8.83 -8.28 -21.78
C ASP A 498 -8.18 -9.64 -21.54
N ASP A 499 -8.26 -10.18 -20.31
CA ASP A 499 -7.76 -11.52 -19.99
C ASP A 499 -8.70 -12.57 -20.60
N LEU A 500 -8.21 -13.31 -21.60
CA LEU A 500 -8.93 -14.43 -22.21
C LEU A 500 -8.34 -15.74 -21.73
N THR A 501 -9.18 -16.67 -21.30
CA THR A 501 -8.76 -18.02 -20.93
C THR A 501 -9.38 -19.03 -21.87
N LEU A 502 -8.53 -19.87 -22.46
CA LEU A 502 -8.91 -21.00 -23.29
C LEU A 502 -8.69 -22.29 -22.49
N ILE A 503 -9.72 -23.13 -22.43
CA ILE A 503 -9.65 -24.48 -21.88
C ILE A 503 -9.87 -25.45 -23.04
N VAL A 504 -8.95 -26.39 -23.22
CA VAL A 504 -9.03 -27.42 -24.27
C VAL A 504 -8.86 -28.80 -23.62
N GLY A 505 -9.73 -29.74 -24.01
CA GLY A 505 -9.64 -31.16 -23.67
C GLY A 505 -9.43 -32.02 -24.92
N ALA A 506 -8.81 -33.19 -24.76
CA ALA A 506 -8.77 -34.23 -25.80
C ALA A 506 -8.40 -35.60 -25.21
N SER A 507 -8.81 -36.67 -25.88
CA SER A 507 -8.50 -38.05 -25.46
C SER A 507 -7.11 -38.53 -25.90
N GLU A 508 -6.56 -37.94 -26.97
CA GLU A 508 -5.30 -38.36 -27.60
C GLU A 508 -4.31 -37.19 -27.72
N ASP A 509 -3.00 -37.50 -27.67
CA ASP A 509 -1.92 -36.50 -27.62
C ASP A 509 -1.81 -35.68 -28.91
N LYS A 510 -1.77 -36.34 -30.08
CA LYS A 510 -1.71 -35.64 -31.39
C LYS A 510 -2.93 -34.74 -31.60
N THR A 511 -4.12 -35.26 -31.32
CA THR A 511 -5.38 -34.52 -31.40
C THR A 511 -5.40 -33.36 -30.41
N PHE A 512 -4.84 -33.52 -29.22
CA PHE A 512 -4.75 -32.46 -28.21
C PHE A 512 -3.93 -31.26 -28.70
N VAL A 513 -2.74 -31.49 -29.23
CA VAL A 513 -1.86 -30.43 -29.75
C VAL A 513 -2.51 -29.75 -30.95
N ASN A 514 -3.04 -30.53 -31.90
CA ASN A 514 -3.69 -30.00 -33.09
C ASN A 514 -4.94 -29.15 -32.74
N ASN A 515 -5.82 -29.66 -31.88
CA ASN A 515 -7.03 -28.94 -31.45
C ASN A 515 -6.67 -27.64 -30.72
N THR A 516 -5.64 -27.67 -29.88
CA THR A 516 -5.18 -26.49 -29.15
C THR A 516 -4.63 -25.42 -30.10
N ASN A 517 -3.74 -25.81 -31.02
CA ASN A 517 -3.17 -24.90 -32.01
C ASN A 517 -4.25 -24.33 -32.96
N GLU A 518 -5.22 -25.15 -33.37
CA GLU A 518 -6.36 -24.70 -34.18
C GLU A 518 -7.21 -23.66 -33.43
N CYS A 519 -7.53 -23.91 -32.15
CA CYS A 519 -8.26 -22.94 -31.32
C CYS A 519 -7.49 -21.61 -31.18
N LEU A 520 -6.18 -21.70 -30.94
CA LEU A 520 -5.30 -20.52 -30.86
C LEU A 520 -5.25 -19.75 -32.20
N ALA A 521 -5.20 -20.46 -33.33
CA ALA A 521 -5.22 -19.86 -34.66
C ALA A 521 -6.55 -19.14 -34.94
N ARG A 522 -7.69 -19.75 -34.59
CA ARG A 522 -9.02 -19.12 -34.72
C ARG A 522 -9.15 -17.87 -33.87
N ILE A 523 -8.69 -17.92 -32.61
CA ILE A 523 -8.64 -16.76 -31.71
C ILE A 523 -7.78 -15.65 -32.31
N ASN A 524 -6.58 -15.98 -32.80
CA ASN A 524 -5.68 -14.98 -33.39
C ASN A 524 -6.26 -14.36 -34.67
N LYS A 525 -6.91 -15.16 -35.52
CA LYS A 525 -7.61 -14.68 -36.72
C LYS A 525 -8.73 -13.70 -36.36
N TRP A 526 -9.55 -14.03 -35.36
CA TRP A 526 -10.60 -13.15 -34.87
C TRP A 526 -10.04 -11.85 -34.28
N MET A 527 -8.96 -11.92 -33.48
CA MET A 527 -8.32 -10.71 -32.95
C MET A 527 -7.83 -9.80 -34.07
N LYS A 528 -7.17 -10.37 -35.09
CA LYS A 528 -6.69 -9.61 -36.26
C LYS A 528 -7.82 -8.95 -37.05
N SER A 529 -8.94 -9.65 -37.28
CA SER A 529 -10.10 -9.06 -37.96
C SER A 529 -10.72 -7.90 -37.17
N HIS A 530 -10.54 -7.87 -35.85
CA HIS A 530 -10.98 -6.80 -34.96
C HIS A 530 -9.90 -5.76 -34.66
N LYS A 531 -8.80 -5.72 -35.43
CA LYS A 531 -7.64 -4.84 -35.26
C LYS A 531 -6.95 -4.96 -33.88
N LEU A 532 -7.11 -6.10 -33.22
CA LEU A 532 -6.41 -6.44 -31.98
C LEU A 532 -5.19 -7.32 -32.29
N GLN A 533 -4.21 -7.29 -31.38
CA GLN A 533 -3.01 -8.11 -31.47
C GLN A 533 -2.90 -8.99 -30.23
N LEU A 534 -2.72 -10.28 -30.43
CA LEU A 534 -2.35 -11.21 -29.37
C LEU A 534 -0.93 -10.91 -28.89
N ALA A 535 -0.61 -11.21 -27.63
CA ALA A 535 0.76 -11.12 -27.10
C ALA A 535 1.36 -12.52 -26.87
N PRO A 536 1.93 -13.20 -27.91
CA PRO A 536 2.36 -14.60 -27.80
C PRO A 536 3.31 -14.88 -26.64
N ASN A 537 4.26 -13.98 -26.40
CA ASN A 537 5.27 -14.09 -25.35
C ASN A 537 4.72 -13.93 -23.92
N LYS A 538 3.47 -13.53 -23.76
CA LYS A 538 2.77 -13.48 -22.47
C LYS A 538 1.72 -14.57 -22.33
N THR A 539 1.47 -15.34 -23.39
CA THR A 539 0.55 -16.46 -23.32
C THR A 539 1.19 -17.55 -22.48
N GLU A 540 0.49 -17.97 -21.43
CA GLU A 540 0.98 -18.98 -20.49
C GLU A 540 -0.01 -20.15 -20.47
N ALA A 541 0.51 -21.36 -20.27
CA ALA A 541 -0.29 -22.58 -20.22
C ALA A 541 0.06 -23.43 -18.99
N VAL A 542 -0.92 -24.17 -18.48
CA VAL A 542 -0.74 -25.25 -17.50
C VAL A 542 -1.51 -26.48 -17.95
N LEU A 543 -0.86 -27.63 -17.86
CA LEU A 543 -1.50 -28.91 -18.11
C LEU A 543 -2.20 -29.37 -16.83
N LEU A 544 -3.53 -29.42 -16.84
CA LEU A 544 -4.34 -29.85 -15.70
C LEU A 544 -4.51 -31.37 -15.65
N ARG A 545 -4.48 -32.04 -16.81
CA ARG A 545 -4.50 -33.51 -16.96
C ARG A 545 -3.67 -33.92 -18.19
N GLY A 546 -2.91 -35.01 -18.10
CA GLY A 546 -2.09 -35.52 -19.20
C GLY A 546 -0.83 -36.29 -18.73
N MET A 547 -0.01 -36.78 -19.67
CA MET A 547 1.16 -37.63 -19.39
C MET A 547 2.21 -36.97 -18.46
N GLN A 548 2.95 -37.81 -17.71
CA GLN A 548 4.01 -37.40 -16.78
C GLN A 548 5.22 -36.69 -17.44
N LYS A 549 5.42 -36.83 -18.77
CA LYS A 549 6.57 -36.25 -19.50
C LYS A 549 6.16 -34.99 -20.27
N ARG A 550 6.16 -33.84 -19.58
CA ARG A 550 5.73 -32.52 -20.09
C ARG A 550 6.51 -32.01 -21.31
N GLU A 551 7.75 -32.47 -21.48
CA GLU A 551 8.69 -32.02 -22.53
C GLU A 551 8.22 -32.30 -23.96
N ARG A 552 7.20 -33.15 -24.14
CA ARG A 552 6.67 -33.51 -25.46
C ARG A 552 5.48 -32.67 -25.94
N ILE A 553 4.85 -31.88 -25.07
CA ILE A 553 3.67 -31.07 -25.42
C ILE A 553 4.12 -29.62 -25.64
N MET A 554 3.94 -29.14 -26.87
CA MET A 554 4.29 -27.79 -27.28
C MET A 554 3.18 -27.23 -28.16
N PHE A 555 2.70 -26.04 -27.84
CA PHE A 555 1.75 -25.30 -28.68
C PHE A 555 2.48 -24.20 -29.43
N THR A 556 2.00 -23.82 -30.60
CA THR A 556 2.63 -22.79 -31.43
C THR A 556 1.61 -21.72 -31.79
N ILE A 557 1.96 -20.46 -31.54
CA ILE A 557 1.16 -19.31 -31.95
C ILE A 557 2.07 -18.19 -32.47
N GLU A 558 1.84 -17.75 -33.71
CA GLU A 558 2.68 -16.74 -34.39
C GLU A 558 4.18 -17.08 -34.37
N GLY A 559 4.53 -18.35 -34.52
CA GLY A 559 5.93 -18.83 -34.48
C GLY A 559 6.53 -18.90 -33.07
N VAL A 560 5.79 -18.52 -32.03
CA VAL A 560 6.22 -18.65 -30.63
C VAL A 560 5.75 -19.99 -30.07
N ASN A 561 6.67 -20.73 -29.47
CA ASN A 561 6.40 -21.99 -28.81
C ASN A 561 6.01 -21.78 -27.34
N ILE A 562 4.84 -22.29 -26.96
CA ILE A 562 4.30 -22.23 -25.60
C ILE A 562 4.42 -23.63 -24.99
N THR A 563 5.32 -23.76 -24.02
CA THR A 563 5.47 -24.99 -23.23
C THR A 563 4.64 -24.87 -21.94
N PRO A 564 3.75 -25.85 -21.64
CA PRO A 564 3.00 -25.85 -20.40
C PRO A 564 3.90 -25.86 -19.16
N SER A 565 3.64 -24.93 -18.25
CA SER A 565 4.35 -24.78 -16.99
C SER A 565 3.72 -25.63 -15.88
N LYS A 566 4.41 -25.77 -14.74
CA LYS A 566 3.87 -26.44 -13.53
C LYS A 566 2.74 -25.66 -12.86
N THR A 567 2.74 -24.34 -13.03
CA THR A 567 1.84 -23.42 -12.35
C THR A 567 1.53 -22.23 -13.24
N LEU A 568 0.27 -21.84 -13.30
CA LEU A 568 -0.20 -20.71 -14.08
C LEU A 568 -0.91 -19.71 -13.18
N LYS A 569 -0.65 -18.41 -13.36
CA LYS A 569 -1.35 -17.37 -12.62
C LYS A 569 -2.54 -16.85 -13.42
N TYR A 570 -3.75 -17.20 -12.97
CA TYR A 570 -5.00 -16.76 -13.59
C TYR A 570 -5.81 -15.89 -12.62
N LEU A 571 -6.10 -14.64 -13.01
CA LEU A 571 -6.86 -13.65 -12.21
C LEU A 571 -6.37 -13.51 -10.75
N GLY A 572 -5.06 -13.61 -10.56
CA GLY A 572 -4.42 -13.48 -9.25
C GLY A 572 -4.38 -14.76 -8.41
N ILE A 573 -4.92 -15.87 -8.91
CA ILE A 573 -4.84 -17.20 -8.28
C ILE A 573 -3.81 -18.04 -9.04
N ILE A 574 -2.94 -18.73 -8.31
CA ILE A 574 -1.96 -19.65 -8.90
C ILE A 574 -2.59 -21.04 -8.96
N ILE A 575 -2.76 -21.56 -10.18
CA ILE A 575 -3.30 -22.89 -10.46
C ILE A 575 -2.13 -23.81 -10.76
N ASP A 576 -1.92 -24.83 -9.93
CA ASP A 576 -0.99 -25.92 -10.20
C ASP A 576 -1.66 -27.08 -10.95
N GLU A 577 -0.86 -27.90 -11.61
CA GLU A 577 -1.32 -29.05 -12.41
C GLU A 577 -2.20 -30.04 -11.63
N ARG A 578 -2.05 -30.12 -10.30
CA ARG A 578 -2.81 -31.06 -9.45
C ARG A 578 -4.00 -30.38 -8.77
N LEU A 579 -4.24 -29.10 -9.04
CA LEU A 579 -5.29 -28.30 -8.41
C LEU A 579 -5.22 -28.33 -6.86
N THR A 580 -4.02 -28.41 -6.31
CA THR A 580 -3.79 -28.45 -4.84
C THR A 580 -3.79 -27.05 -4.22
N PHE A 581 -3.51 -26.03 -5.02
CA PHE A 581 -3.31 -24.63 -4.67
C PHE A 581 -2.24 -24.38 -3.61
N GLY A 582 -1.36 -25.35 -3.36
CA GLY A 582 -0.27 -25.21 -2.39
C GLY A 582 0.67 -24.04 -2.74
N SER A 583 1.05 -23.93 -4.01
CA SER A 583 1.89 -22.84 -4.52
C SER A 583 1.23 -21.46 -4.38
N HIS A 584 -0.11 -21.40 -4.48
CA HIS A 584 -0.87 -20.17 -4.25
C HIS A 584 -0.79 -19.72 -2.79
N VAL A 585 -1.09 -20.64 -1.86
CA VAL A 585 -1.05 -20.37 -0.42
C VAL A 585 0.36 -19.95 0.01
N GLU A 586 1.39 -20.66 -0.44
CA GLU A 586 2.79 -20.33 -0.14
C GLU A 586 3.19 -18.94 -0.66
N THR A 587 2.81 -18.60 -1.90
CA THR A 587 3.08 -17.28 -2.47
C THR A 587 2.34 -16.17 -1.72
N ALA A 588 1.08 -16.41 -1.33
CA ALA A 588 0.28 -15.47 -0.56
C ALA A 588 0.88 -15.25 0.85
N ILE A 589 1.36 -16.32 1.49
CA ILE A 589 2.07 -16.26 2.78
C ILE A 589 3.34 -15.42 2.65
N LEU A 590 4.21 -15.68 1.67
CA LEU A 590 5.45 -14.92 1.48
C LEU A 590 5.19 -13.43 1.25
N LYS A 591 4.16 -13.11 0.45
CA LYS A 591 3.74 -11.72 0.23
C LYS A 591 3.22 -11.07 1.51
N ALA A 592 2.42 -11.81 2.29
CA ALA A 592 1.95 -11.36 3.58
C ALA A 592 3.11 -11.13 4.56
N GLU A 593 4.04 -12.07 4.71
CA GLU A 593 5.22 -11.97 5.60
C GLU A 593 6.07 -10.72 5.32
N LYS A 594 6.27 -10.39 4.04
CA LYS A 594 6.96 -9.16 3.66
C LYS A 594 6.26 -7.90 4.18
N ASN A 595 4.93 -7.88 4.13
CA ASN A 595 4.13 -6.79 4.67
C ASN A 595 4.13 -6.80 6.20
N ILE A 596 4.05 -7.97 6.83
CA ILE A 596 4.21 -8.12 8.29
C ILE A 596 5.52 -7.51 8.74
N SER A 597 6.65 -7.91 8.12
CA SER A 597 8.00 -7.43 8.46
C SER A 597 8.14 -5.91 8.28
N THR A 598 7.39 -5.34 7.34
CA THR A 598 7.33 -3.89 7.12
C THR A 598 6.52 -3.20 8.22
N LEU A 599 5.34 -3.74 8.54
CA LEU A 599 4.41 -3.19 9.52
C LEU A 599 4.92 -3.32 10.96
N THR A 600 5.61 -4.41 11.30
CA THR A 600 6.13 -4.64 12.66
C THR A 600 7.10 -3.55 13.12
N ARG A 601 7.80 -2.89 12.18
CA ARG A 601 8.77 -1.81 12.47
C ARG A 601 8.12 -0.55 13.03
N ILE A 602 6.85 -0.32 12.71
CA ILE A 602 6.07 0.84 13.21
C ILE A 602 5.12 0.45 14.35
N LEU A 603 5.26 -0.77 14.88
CA LEU A 603 4.38 -1.37 15.89
C LEU A 603 5.15 -1.86 17.13
N PRO A 604 5.95 -1.03 17.83
CA PRO A 604 6.69 -1.45 19.01
C PRO A 604 5.72 -1.91 20.11
N ASN A 605 6.05 -2.97 20.86
CA ASN A 605 5.12 -3.54 21.86
C ASN A 605 4.83 -2.54 23.00
N ILE A 606 5.83 -1.75 23.41
CA ILE A 606 5.72 -0.70 24.42
C ILE A 606 5.76 0.66 23.72
N GLY A 607 4.90 1.59 24.13
CA GLY A 607 4.83 2.95 23.56
C GLY A 607 4.33 3.03 22.11
N GLY A 608 3.91 1.91 21.52
CA GLY A 608 3.39 1.87 20.16
C GLY A 608 1.89 2.14 20.01
N PRO A 609 1.35 2.03 18.79
CA PRO A 609 -0.07 2.24 18.52
C PRO A 609 -0.98 1.31 19.34
N ARG A 610 -2.19 1.77 19.67
CA ARG A 610 -3.22 0.96 20.35
C ARG A 610 -3.67 -0.22 19.49
N ASP A 611 -4.26 -1.23 20.14
CA ASP A 611 -4.75 -2.47 19.52
C ASP A 611 -5.67 -2.23 18.31
N SER A 612 -6.54 -1.22 18.36
CA SER A 612 -7.48 -0.87 17.28
C SER A 612 -6.74 -0.53 15.98
N LYS A 613 -5.70 0.30 16.05
CA LYS A 613 -4.84 0.62 14.90
C LYS A 613 -4.09 -0.62 14.40
N ARG A 614 -3.62 -1.47 15.31
CA ARG A 614 -2.93 -2.73 14.96
C ARG A 614 -3.85 -3.72 14.27
N LYS A 615 -5.11 -3.82 14.68
CA LYS A 615 -6.14 -4.65 14.06
C LYS A 615 -6.41 -4.23 12.61
N VAL A 616 -6.48 -2.92 12.34
CA VAL A 616 -6.62 -2.40 10.96
C VAL A 616 -5.43 -2.81 10.09
N LEU A 617 -4.21 -2.75 10.61
CA LEU A 617 -3.03 -3.21 9.87
C LEU A 617 -3.00 -4.73 9.68
N CYS A 618 -3.48 -5.48 10.68
CA CYS A 618 -3.64 -6.93 10.59
C CYS A 618 -4.63 -7.32 9.49
N SER A 619 -5.76 -6.61 9.35
CA SER A 619 -6.76 -6.90 8.32
C SER A 619 -6.19 -6.74 6.90
N ALA A 620 -5.31 -5.76 6.67
CA ALA A 620 -4.61 -5.61 5.39
C ALA A 620 -3.76 -6.85 5.04
N VAL A 621 -3.09 -7.44 6.02
CA VAL A 621 -2.31 -8.69 5.84
C VAL A 621 -3.23 -9.88 5.62
N GLN A 622 -4.30 -10.01 6.41
CA GLN A 622 -5.28 -11.10 6.26
C GLN A 622 -5.93 -11.07 4.87
N ASN A 623 -6.26 -9.88 4.34
CA ASN A 623 -6.87 -9.72 3.03
C ASN A 623 -5.97 -10.22 1.87
N ILE A 624 -4.65 -10.16 2.03
CA ILE A 624 -3.71 -10.71 1.02
C ILE A 624 -3.83 -12.23 0.95
N VAL A 625 -3.86 -12.87 2.12
CA VAL A 625 -3.90 -14.32 2.23
C VAL A 625 -5.26 -14.85 1.81
N LEU A 626 -6.33 -14.20 2.26
CA LEU A 626 -7.71 -14.61 2.03
C LEU A 626 -8.22 -14.30 0.60
N TYR A 627 -7.39 -13.72 -0.28
CA TYR A 627 -7.76 -13.51 -1.68
C TYR A 627 -7.90 -14.85 -2.39
N GLY A 628 -9.04 -15.09 -3.03
CA GLY A 628 -9.30 -16.36 -3.71
C GLY A 628 -9.80 -17.49 -2.82
N ALA A 629 -10.03 -17.25 -1.52
CA ALA A 629 -10.36 -18.29 -0.52
C ALA A 629 -11.36 -19.37 -1.00
N PRO A 630 -12.50 -19.01 -1.62
CA PRO A 630 -13.46 -20.01 -2.10
C PRO A 630 -12.90 -21.01 -3.12
N VAL A 631 -11.86 -20.64 -3.86
CA VAL A 631 -11.23 -21.49 -4.89
C VAL A 631 -10.21 -22.45 -4.26
N TRP A 632 -9.41 -21.98 -3.31
CA TRP A 632 -8.28 -22.73 -2.77
C TRP A 632 -8.50 -23.28 -1.36
N GLU A 633 -9.68 -23.12 -0.76
CA GLU A 633 -10.00 -23.59 0.60
C GLU A 633 -9.52 -25.02 0.89
N LYS A 634 -9.72 -25.95 -0.06
CA LYS A 634 -9.30 -27.36 0.05
C LYS A 634 -7.79 -27.53 0.27
N ALA A 635 -6.96 -26.55 -0.09
CA ALA A 635 -5.53 -26.58 0.21
C ALA A 635 -5.26 -26.69 1.73
N LEU A 636 -6.18 -26.20 2.57
CA LEU A 636 -6.06 -26.26 4.03
C LEU A 636 -6.36 -27.66 4.61
N GLU A 637 -6.87 -28.61 3.83
CA GLU A 637 -6.99 -30.02 4.25
C GLU A 637 -5.60 -30.64 4.50
N THR A 638 -4.56 -30.11 3.84
CA THR A 638 -3.18 -30.54 4.07
C THR A 638 -2.60 -29.88 5.34
N LYS A 639 -2.12 -30.69 6.29
CA LYS A 639 -1.49 -30.24 7.55
C LYS A 639 -0.37 -29.21 7.34
N LYS A 640 0.40 -29.33 6.25
CA LYS A 640 1.45 -28.38 5.85
C LYS A 640 0.88 -26.96 5.69
N GLN A 641 -0.16 -26.79 4.87
CA GLN A 641 -0.72 -25.46 4.57
C GLN A 641 -1.54 -24.90 5.72
N TYR A 642 -2.32 -25.74 6.41
CA TYR A 642 -2.98 -25.37 7.66
C TYR A 642 -1.98 -24.82 8.69
N THR A 643 -0.87 -25.52 8.91
CA THR A 643 0.14 -25.07 9.86
C THR A 643 0.82 -23.77 9.41
N ALA A 644 1.11 -23.63 8.12
CA ALA A 644 1.79 -22.45 7.57
C ALA A 644 0.94 -21.18 7.72
N ILE A 645 -0.36 -21.24 7.38
CA ILE A 645 -1.26 -20.09 7.48
C ILE A 645 -1.50 -19.67 8.94
N HIS A 646 -1.59 -20.62 9.88
CA HIS A 646 -1.69 -20.32 11.30
C HIS A 646 -0.40 -19.74 11.89
N LYS A 647 0.78 -20.23 11.47
CA LYS A 647 2.07 -19.63 11.84
C LYS A 647 2.14 -18.18 11.38
N LEU A 648 1.69 -17.88 10.16
CA LEU A 648 1.62 -16.52 9.63
C LEU A 648 0.67 -15.64 10.47
N GLN A 649 -0.56 -16.09 10.71
CA GLN A 649 -1.53 -15.33 11.50
C GLN A 649 -0.96 -15.03 12.89
N ARG A 650 -0.38 -16.03 13.54
CA ARG A 650 0.23 -15.88 14.87
C ARG A 650 1.30 -14.79 14.91
N LYS A 651 2.17 -14.68 13.90
CA LYS A 651 3.17 -13.60 13.82
C LYS A 651 2.53 -12.22 13.89
N MET A 652 1.35 -12.04 13.30
CA MET A 652 0.60 -10.79 13.40
C MET A 652 -0.11 -10.61 14.73
N LEU A 653 -0.78 -11.65 15.24
CA LEU A 653 -1.51 -11.53 16.49
C LEU A 653 -0.59 -11.21 17.67
N LEU A 654 0.64 -11.73 17.67
CA LEU A 654 1.67 -11.33 18.63
C LEU A 654 1.89 -9.81 18.65
N ARG A 655 1.86 -9.16 17.48
CA ARG A 655 2.01 -7.71 17.38
C ARG A 655 0.75 -6.97 17.79
N VAL A 656 -0.42 -7.47 17.41
CA VAL A 656 -1.71 -6.87 17.79
C VAL A 656 -1.89 -6.87 19.30
N ALA A 657 -1.58 -8.00 19.96
CA ALA A 657 -1.67 -8.14 21.40
C ALA A 657 -0.46 -7.55 22.15
N SER A 658 0.62 -7.16 21.47
CA SER A 658 1.90 -6.82 22.12
C SER A 658 2.44 -7.95 23.00
N ALA A 659 2.19 -9.20 22.61
CA ALA A 659 2.42 -10.40 23.39
C ALA A 659 3.85 -10.97 23.27
N PHE A 660 4.22 -11.81 24.21
CA PHE A 660 5.44 -12.63 24.19
C PHE A 660 5.39 -13.70 23.11
N LYS A 661 6.57 -14.03 22.54
CA LYS A 661 6.72 -15.03 21.46
C LYS A 661 6.33 -16.46 21.85
N THR A 662 6.04 -16.72 23.11
CA THR A 662 5.67 -18.02 23.70
C THR A 662 4.16 -18.22 23.81
N VAL A 663 3.37 -17.13 23.77
CA VAL A 663 1.91 -17.18 23.86
C VAL A 663 1.30 -18.05 22.75
N SER A 664 0.35 -18.92 23.09
CA SER A 664 -0.28 -19.83 22.13
C SER A 664 -1.10 -19.07 21.07
N GLY A 665 -1.20 -19.64 19.87
CA GLY A 665 -1.98 -19.03 18.78
C GLY A 665 -3.45 -18.81 19.15
N LEU A 666 -4.05 -19.77 19.87
CA LEU A 666 -5.44 -19.71 20.30
C LEU A 666 -5.67 -18.62 21.37
N ALA A 667 -4.78 -18.50 22.37
CA ALA A 667 -4.86 -17.40 23.33
C ALA A 667 -4.77 -16.03 22.64
N LEU A 668 -3.87 -15.89 21.65
CA LEU A 668 -3.74 -14.65 20.88
C LEU A 668 -5.00 -14.33 20.08
N GLN A 669 -5.63 -15.32 19.46
CA GLN A 669 -6.91 -15.13 18.75
C GLN A 669 -7.98 -14.60 19.71
N THR A 670 -8.09 -15.21 20.90
CA THR A 670 -9.05 -14.81 21.94
C THR A 670 -8.78 -13.40 22.46
N VAL A 671 -7.57 -13.12 22.95
CA VAL A 671 -7.17 -11.82 23.52
C VAL A 671 -7.36 -10.69 22.50
N THR A 672 -6.95 -10.90 21.25
CA THR A 672 -7.13 -9.88 20.20
C THR A 672 -8.59 -9.77 19.73
N GLY A 673 -9.37 -10.84 19.86
CA GLY A 673 -10.70 -10.96 19.27
C GLY A 673 -10.67 -11.13 17.74
N ILE A 674 -9.59 -11.72 17.21
CA ILE A 674 -9.43 -11.98 15.77
C ILE A 674 -9.68 -13.46 15.52
N LEU A 675 -10.67 -13.75 14.65
CA LEU A 675 -11.09 -15.09 14.26
C LEU A 675 -9.90 -15.91 13.71
N PRO A 676 -9.82 -17.22 14.00
CA PRO A 676 -8.86 -18.11 13.36
C PRO A 676 -8.92 -18.04 11.83
N ILE A 677 -7.76 -17.97 11.18
CA ILE A 677 -7.68 -17.68 9.74
C ILE A 677 -8.30 -18.77 8.85
N ASP A 678 -8.26 -20.03 9.30
CA ASP A 678 -8.94 -21.15 8.64
C ASP A 678 -10.47 -21.00 8.69
N ILE A 679 -11.02 -20.53 9.81
CA ILE A 679 -12.45 -20.21 9.92
C ILE A 679 -12.80 -19.00 9.05
N MET A 680 -11.92 -18.00 8.94
CA MET A 680 -12.11 -16.87 8.00
C MET A 680 -12.14 -17.32 6.53
N VAL A 681 -11.39 -18.36 6.15
CA VAL A 681 -11.44 -18.95 4.81
C VAL A 681 -12.82 -19.58 4.58
N GLN A 682 -13.28 -20.39 5.53
CA GLN A 682 -14.61 -21.01 5.50
C GLN A 682 -15.74 -19.98 5.46
N GLU A 683 -15.63 -18.89 6.22
CA GLU A 683 -16.57 -17.76 6.20
C GLU A 683 -16.69 -17.19 4.78
N ARG A 684 -15.57 -16.96 4.09
CA ARG A 684 -15.56 -16.46 2.70
C ARG A 684 -16.12 -17.47 1.69
N SER A 685 -15.82 -18.74 1.86
CA SER A 685 -16.37 -19.80 1.01
C SER A 685 -17.89 -19.89 1.14
N TYR A 686 -18.40 -19.85 2.37
CA TYR A 686 -19.84 -19.85 2.64
C TYR A 686 -20.52 -18.63 2.00
N MET A 687 -19.96 -17.44 2.19
CA MET A 687 -20.46 -16.20 1.55
C MET A 687 -20.50 -16.30 0.02
N ASN A 688 -19.50 -16.94 -0.59
CA ASN A 688 -19.45 -17.12 -2.03
C ASN A 688 -20.46 -18.17 -2.54
N GLN A 689 -20.72 -19.23 -1.78
CA GLN A 689 -21.75 -20.23 -2.13
C GLN A 689 -23.16 -19.64 -2.10
N HIS A 690 -23.44 -18.75 -1.13
CA HIS A 690 -24.75 -18.14 -0.90
C HIS A 690 -24.85 -16.73 -1.51
N ARG A 691 -24.00 -16.41 -2.49
CA ARG A 691 -23.90 -15.06 -3.10
C ARG A 691 -25.15 -14.59 -3.85
N LEU A 692 -26.09 -15.49 -4.14
CA LEU A 692 -27.37 -15.19 -4.78
C LEU A 692 -28.48 -14.86 -3.77
N GLU A 693 -28.23 -15.09 -2.49
CA GLU A 693 -29.16 -14.81 -1.39
C GLU A 693 -29.05 -13.36 -0.91
N ASP A 694 -29.88 -12.99 0.08
CA ASP A 694 -29.78 -11.68 0.72
C ASP A 694 -28.42 -11.51 1.39
N LYS A 695 -27.63 -10.57 0.86
CA LYS A 695 -26.25 -10.33 1.29
C LYS A 695 -26.14 -10.09 2.80
N LYS A 696 -27.06 -9.31 3.39
CA LYS A 696 -26.99 -8.95 4.81
C LYS A 696 -27.27 -10.17 5.69
N GLN A 697 -28.28 -10.95 5.33
CA GLN A 697 -28.61 -12.20 6.01
C GLN A 697 -27.48 -13.22 5.89
N THR A 698 -26.88 -13.38 4.71
CA THR A 698 -25.74 -14.27 4.51
C THR A 698 -24.54 -13.86 5.36
N GLU A 699 -24.22 -12.55 5.44
CA GLU A 699 -23.12 -12.04 6.29
C GLU A 699 -23.35 -12.37 7.78
N ILE A 700 -24.59 -12.22 8.26
CA ILE A 700 -24.96 -12.56 9.64
C ILE A 700 -24.81 -14.07 9.88
N SER A 701 -25.39 -14.91 9.01
CA SER A 701 -25.32 -16.38 9.12
C SER A 701 -23.89 -16.91 9.05
N ALA A 702 -23.07 -16.37 8.14
CA ALA A 702 -21.66 -16.73 8.00
C ALA A 702 -20.87 -16.43 9.27
N ARG A 703 -21.13 -15.26 9.87
CA ARG A 703 -20.47 -14.80 11.08
C ARG A 703 -20.86 -15.65 12.28
N GLU A 704 -22.14 -15.95 12.43
CA GLU A 704 -22.65 -16.77 13.53
C GLU A 704 -22.09 -18.19 13.49
N ARG A 705 -22.07 -18.81 12.30
CA ARG A 705 -21.42 -20.11 12.08
C ARG A 705 -19.95 -20.10 12.49
N SER A 706 -19.23 -19.05 12.09
CA SER A 706 -17.81 -18.88 12.38
C SER A 706 -17.53 -18.72 13.87
N LEU A 707 -18.37 -17.95 14.58
CA LEU A 707 -18.27 -17.76 16.03
C LEU A 707 -18.55 -19.07 16.78
N LYS A 708 -19.59 -19.81 16.40
CA LYS A 708 -19.91 -21.11 17.01
C LYS A 708 -18.77 -22.13 16.85
N GLN A 709 -18.14 -22.17 15.67
CA GLN A 709 -16.99 -23.03 15.43
C GLN A 709 -15.78 -22.63 16.27
N TRP A 710 -15.54 -21.33 16.43
CA TRP A 710 -14.46 -20.82 17.27
C TRP A 710 -14.71 -21.11 18.75
N GLU A 711 -15.94 -20.95 19.24
CA GLU A 711 -16.35 -21.29 20.61
C GLU A 711 -16.11 -22.76 20.91
N ASN A 712 -16.53 -23.67 20.02
CA ASN A 712 -16.27 -25.10 20.17
C ASN A 712 -14.77 -25.40 20.26
N ARG A 713 -13.94 -24.71 19.47
CA ARG A 713 -12.47 -24.84 19.52
C ARG A 713 -11.90 -24.30 20.84
N TRP A 714 -12.42 -23.17 21.34
CA TRP A 714 -12.04 -22.58 22.62
C TRP A 714 -12.41 -23.47 23.80
N MET A 715 -13.58 -24.11 23.74
CA MET A 715 -14.06 -25.00 24.80
C MET A 715 -13.29 -26.32 24.86
N ARG A 716 -12.85 -26.85 23.72
CA ARG A 716 -12.08 -28.12 23.66
C ARG A 716 -10.59 -27.98 24.01
N GLU A 717 -10.00 -26.80 23.87
CA GLU A 717 -8.59 -26.61 24.23
C GLU A 717 -8.41 -26.60 25.75
N THR A 718 -7.54 -27.48 26.25
CA THR A 718 -7.27 -27.68 27.67
C THR A 718 -5.80 -27.50 28.05
N ASN A 719 -4.87 -27.32 27.11
CA ASN A 719 -3.44 -27.34 27.43
C ASN A 719 -2.89 -25.94 27.70
N LYS A 720 -2.72 -25.12 26.64
CA LYS A 720 -1.90 -23.88 26.68
C LYS A 720 -2.71 -22.60 26.89
N THR A 721 -3.95 -22.72 27.35
CA THR A 721 -4.91 -21.61 27.44
C THR A 721 -5.74 -21.61 28.72
N GLN A 722 -5.45 -22.52 29.68
CA GLN A 722 -6.25 -22.69 30.89
C GLN A 722 -6.44 -21.37 31.66
N TRP A 723 -5.35 -20.65 31.92
CA TRP A 723 -5.39 -19.34 32.58
C TRP A 723 -6.25 -18.32 31.81
N THR A 724 -5.97 -18.13 30.51
CA THR A 724 -6.76 -17.22 29.67
C THR A 724 -8.24 -17.59 29.63
N LYS A 725 -8.59 -18.87 29.71
CA LYS A 725 -9.97 -19.37 29.75
C LYS A 725 -10.65 -19.15 31.10
N ARG A 726 -9.90 -19.21 32.21
CA ARG A 726 -10.40 -18.83 33.53
C ARG A 726 -10.80 -17.34 33.57
N LEU A 727 -10.00 -16.49 32.93
CA LEU A 727 -10.31 -15.06 32.80
C LEU A 727 -11.38 -14.79 31.73
N ILE A 728 -11.35 -15.48 30.59
CA ILE A 728 -12.25 -15.29 29.45
C ILE A 728 -13.02 -16.59 29.16
N PRO A 729 -14.00 -16.96 30.01
CA PRO A 729 -14.76 -18.19 29.83
C PRO A 729 -15.75 -18.08 28.66
N ASN A 730 -16.42 -16.92 28.51
CA ASN A 730 -17.38 -16.67 27.44
C ASN A 730 -16.80 -15.77 26.36
N LEU A 731 -16.52 -16.36 25.20
CA LEU A 731 -15.93 -15.66 24.07
C LEU A 731 -16.85 -14.56 23.51
N ARG A 732 -18.18 -14.76 23.45
CA ARG A 732 -19.10 -13.74 22.89
C ARG A 732 -19.11 -12.47 23.70
N ILE A 733 -19.21 -12.60 25.02
CA ILE A 733 -19.26 -11.47 25.94
C ILE A 733 -17.98 -10.63 25.75
N TRP A 734 -16.82 -11.30 25.73
CA TRP A 734 -15.54 -10.66 25.44
C TRP A 734 -15.51 -9.95 24.08
N LEU A 735 -15.99 -10.62 23.01
CA LEU A 735 -15.98 -10.08 21.66
C LEU A 735 -16.91 -8.88 21.47
N ASN A 736 -18.06 -8.86 22.17
CA ASN A 736 -19.08 -7.82 22.08
C ASN A 736 -18.74 -6.53 22.85
N CYS A 737 -17.73 -6.57 23.73
CA CYS A 737 -17.25 -5.39 24.45
C CYS A 737 -16.68 -4.33 23.49
N LYS A 738 -17.38 -3.19 23.32
CA LYS A 738 -17.00 -2.10 22.41
C LYS A 738 -15.78 -1.29 22.90
N HIS A 739 -15.55 -1.24 24.20
CA HIS A 739 -14.44 -0.52 24.82
C HIS A 739 -13.20 -1.41 25.09
N ARG A 740 -13.23 -2.68 24.67
CA ARG A 740 -12.11 -3.62 24.77
C ARG A 740 -10.85 -3.06 24.12
N GLN A 741 -9.77 -2.96 24.90
CA GLN A 741 -8.44 -2.59 24.41
C GLN A 741 -7.36 -3.38 25.13
N THR A 742 -6.46 -4.01 24.39
CA THR A 742 -5.32 -4.72 24.97
C THR A 742 -4.00 -3.99 24.70
N ASP A 743 -3.08 -4.07 25.64
CA ASP A 743 -1.70 -3.59 25.50
C ASP A 743 -0.71 -4.62 26.05
N TYR A 744 0.55 -4.23 26.17
CA TYR A 744 1.61 -5.09 26.70
C TYR A 744 1.28 -5.66 28.09
N TYR A 745 0.96 -4.82 29.08
CA TYR A 745 0.76 -5.24 30.47
C TYR A 745 -0.56 -6.00 30.68
N LEU A 746 -1.65 -5.57 30.04
CA LEU A 746 -2.90 -6.32 30.14
C LEU A 746 -2.76 -7.69 29.46
N THR A 747 -2.03 -7.77 28.35
CA THR A 747 -1.82 -9.05 27.65
C THR A 747 -0.96 -10.01 28.48
N GLU A 748 0.04 -9.53 29.21
CA GLU A 748 0.79 -10.34 30.18
C GLU A 748 -0.14 -11.02 31.18
N VAL A 749 -1.01 -10.24 31.83
CA VAL A 749 -2.01 -10.75 32.77
C VAL A 749 -2.98 -11.72 32.09
N LEU A 750 -3.52 -11.38 30.93
CA LEU A 750 -4.48 -12.24 30.23
C LEU A 750 -3.90 -13.57 29.74
N THR A 751 -2.58 -13.65 29.58
CA THR A 751 -1.90 -14.82 28.98
C THR A 751 -1.01 -15.57 29.95
N GLU A 752 -0.84 -15.10 31.19
CA GLU A 752 0.12 -15.65 32.17
C GLU A 752 1.58 -15.53 31.72
N HIS A 753 1.97 -14.33 31.33
CA HIS A 753 3.33 -14.03 30.84
C HIS A 753 3.87 -12.77 31.53
N GLY A 754 5.15 -12.47 31.30
CA GLY A 754 5.78 -11.22 31.74
C GLY A 754 6.97 -11.45 32.68
N VAL A 755 7.18 -10.49 33.57
CA VAL A 755 8.28 -10.45 34.57
C VAL A 755 8.04 -11.32 35.80
N LEU A 756 7.37 -12.46 35.61
CA LEU A 756 7.01 -13.40 36.67
C LEU A 756 8.12 -14.43 36.81
N ARG A 757 8.56 -14.73 38.04
CA ARG A 757 9.66 -15.69 38.25
C ARG A 757 9.27 -17.14 37.94
N SER A 758 8.01 -17.52 38.18
CA SER A 758 7.47 -18.82 37.72
C SER A 758 7.59 -18.98 36.19
N TYR A 759 7.28 -17.92 35.45
CA TYR A 759 7.42 -17.87 34.00
C TYR A 759 8.90 -17.89 33.57
N ALA A 760 9.78 -17.14 34.25
CA ALA A 760 11.22 -17.13 33.96
C ALA A 760 11.87 -18.51 34.18
N LYS A 761 11.53 -19.19 35.28
CA LYS A 761 12.01 -20.55 35.60
C LYS A 761 11.59 -21.58 34.57
N ARG A 762 10.35 -21.51 34.06
CA ARG A 762 9.86 -22.36 32.98
C ARG A 762 10.73 -22.31 31.70
N PHE A 763 11.44 -21.21 31.47
CA PHE A 763 12.36 -21.03 30.34
C PHE A 763 13.84 -21.03 30.75
N ALA A 764 14.16 -21.57 31.94
CA ALA A 764 15.52 -21.67 32.48
C ALA A 764 16.25 -20.32 32.54
N LYS A 765 15.51 -19.21 32.75
CA LYS A 765 16.08 -17.86 32.94
C LYS A 765 16.24 -17.47 34.41
N ASP A 766 15.61 -18.23 35.30
CA ASP A 766 15.75 -18.11 36.75
C ASP A 766 15.72 -19.53 37.32
N THR A 767 16.32 -19.74 38.48
CA THR A 767 16.33 -21.04 39.18
C THR A 767 15.24 -21.12 40.24
N VAL A 768 14.70 -19.97 40.65
CA VAL A 768 13.69 -19.86 41.70
C VAL A 768 12.42 -19.24 41.13
N GLU A 769 11.27 -19.71 41.60
CA GLU A 769 9.93 -19.25 41.17
C GLU A 769 9.24 -18.33 42.17
N GLU A 770 9.86 -18.09 43.32
CA GLU A 770 9.30 -17.30 44.41
C GLU A 770 9.32 -15.79 44.14
N CYS A 771 8.29 -15.11 44.60
CA CYS A 771 8.10 -13.67 44.49
C CYS A 771 9.15 -12.93 45.33
N ILE A 772 9.80 -11.94 44.73
CA ILE A 772 10.86 -11.14 45.34
C ILE A 772 10.40 -10.30 46.56
N PHE A 773 9.10 -10.26 46.84
CA PHE A 773 8.51 -9.47 47.92
C PHE A 773 7.98 -10.29 49.09
N CYS A 774 7.61 -11.56 48.88
CA CYS A 774 6.90 -12.34 49.91
C CYS A 774 7.06 -13.86 49.78
N SER A 775 8.07 -14.33 49.02
CA SER A 775 8.50 -15.74 48.92
C SER A 775 7.45 -16.78 48.49
N ARG A 776 6.25 -16.37 48.06
CA ARG A 776 5.23 -17.26 47.45
C ARG A 776 5.51 -17.45 45.96
N ASN A 777 4.96 -18.49 45.34
CA ASN A 777 5.13 -18.74 43.90
C ASN A 777 4.66 -17.54 43.06
N ASP A 778 5.53 -17.02 42.20
CA ASP A 778 5.35 -15.76 41.49
C ASP A 778 4.57 -15.94 40.19
N THR A 779 3.25 -16.09 40.29
CA THR A 779 2.32 -16.19 39.15
C THR A 779 1.57 -14.88 38.93
N VAL A 780 0.78 -14.79 37.83
CA VAL A 780 -0.16 -13.66 37.66
C VAL A 780 -1.19 -13.66 38.78
N GLU A 781 -1.71 -14.84 39.14
CA GLU A 781 -2.69 -14.99 40.23
C GLU A 781 -2.14 -14.39 41.52
N HIS A 782 -0.93 -14.80 41.90
CA HIS A 782 -0.25 -14.25 43.06
C HIS A 782 -0.01 -12.74 42.93
N THR A 783 0.66 -12.29 41.86
CA THR A 783 1.07 -10.90 41.71
C THR A 783 -0.11 -9.93 41.69
N ILE A 784 -1.18 -10.27 40.95
CA ILE A 784 -2.32 -9.36 40.76
C ILE A 784 -3.28 -9.44 41.94
N PHE A 785 -3.58 -10.63 42.47
CA PHE A 785 -4.70 -10.81 43.40
C PHE A 785 -4.27 -11.01 44.86
N GLU A 786 -3.06 -11.51 45.13
CA GLU A 786 -2.69 -11.97 46.49
C GLU A 786 -1.51 -11.23 47.12
N CYS A 787 -0.51 -10.81 46.32
CA CYS A 787 0.78 -10.36 46.82
C CYS A 787 0.66 -9.12 47.70
N GLU A 788 1.02 -9.23 48.99
CA GLU A 788 0.82 -8.21 50.03
C GLU A 788 1.40 -6.85 49.66
N LYS A 789 2.48 -6.83 48.85
CA LYS A 789 3.11 -5.62 48.33
C LYS A 789 2.14 -4.67 47.63
N TRP A 790 1.07 -5.20 47.04
CA TRP A 790 0.12 -4.45 46.23
C TRP A 790 -1.25 -4.23 46.90
N ASN A 791 -1.41 -4.56 48.19
CA ASN A 791 -2.68 -4.40 48.94
C ASN A 791 -3.27 -2.99 48.79
N ASN A 792 -2.49 -1.94 49.03
CA ASN A 792 -2.98 -0.56 48.96
C ASN A 792 -3.57 -0.19 47.58
N ILE A 793 -2.98 -0.72 46.49
CA ILE A 793 -3.47 -0.46 45.13
C ILE A 793 -4.77 -1.24 44.88
N ARG A 794 -4.81 -2.51 45.33
CA ARG A 794 -6.01 -3.35 45.24
C ARG A 794 -7.17 -2.78 46.03
N GLU A 795 -6.97 -2.42 47.29
CA GLU A 795 -8.03 -1.84 48.15
C GLU A 795 -8.60 -0.55 47.56
N SER A 796 -7.74 0.34 47.06
CA SER A 796 -8.19 1.53 46.34
C SER A 796 -9.03 1.19 45.10
N THR A 797 -8.67 0.12 44.39
CA THR A 797 -9.42 -0.37 43.23
C THR A 797 -10.74 -1.02 43.63
N TYR A 798 -10.76 -1.82 44.71
CA TYR A 798 -11.96 -2.49 45.22
C TYR A 798 -13.00 -1.50 45.71
N ASN A 799 -12.56 -0.43 46.39
CA ASN A 799 -13.43 0.66 46.82
C ASN A 799 -14.08 1.37 45.63
N GLN A 800 -13.34 1.57 44.53
CA GLN A 800 -13.89 2.17 43.31
C GLN A 800 -14.87 1.25 42.58
N LEU A 801 -14.63 -0.06 42.62
CA LEU A 801 -15.46 -1.06 41.92
C LEU A 801 -16.67 -1.54 42.76
N GLY A 802 -16.66 -1.33 44.07
CA GLY A 802 -17.66 -1.85 45.00
C GLY A 802 -17.62 -3.38 45.16
N CYS A 803 -16.52 -4.04 44.80
CA CYS A 803 -16.34 -5.48 44.96
C CYS A 803 -14.85 -5.86 44.96
N THR A 804 -14.54 -7.03 45.52
CA THR A 804 -13.22 -7.66 45.39
C THR A 804 -13.04 -8.26 44.00
N LEU A 805 -11.82 -8.22 43.48
CA LEU A 805 -11.47 -8.88 42.23
C LEU A 805 -10.87 -10.25 42.51
N GLU A 806 -11.30 -11.21 41.71
CA GLU A 806 -10.80 -12.58 41.66
C GLU A 806 -10.58 -12.95 40.18
N PRO A 807 -9.75 -13.95 39.86
CA PRO A 807 -9.55 -14.37 38.47
C PRO A 807 -10.86 -14.62 37.72
N GLY A 808 -11.87 -15.22 38.38
CA GLY A 808 -13.15 -15.54 37.77
C GLY A 808 -14.05 -14.34 37.44
N ASN A 809 -13.87 -13.20 38.12
CA ASN A 809 -14.73 -12.02 37.94
C ASN A 809 -14.02 -10.83 37.26
N LEU A 810 -12.68 -10.86 37.12
CA LEU A 810 -11.86 -9.78 36.59
C LEU A 810 -12.39 -9.25 35.25
N VAL A 811 -12.46 -10.12 34.24
CA VAL A 811 -12.86 -9.72 32.88
C VAL A 811 -14.34 -9.37 32.82
N GLN A 812 -15.19 -10.05 33.59
CA GLN A 812 -16.62 -9.73 33.65
C GLN A 812 -16.80 -8.28 34.10
N LYS A 813 -16.14 -7.89 35.20
CA LYS A 813 -16.17 -6.51 35.72
C LYS A 813 -15.59 -5.51 34.73
N MET A 814 -14.51 -5.86 34.03
CA MET A 814 -13.94 -5.00 32.98
C MET A 814 -14.95 -4.72 31.85
N ILE A 815 -15.74 -5.70 31.44
CA ILE A 815 -16.66 -5.57 30.29
C ILE A 815 -17.92 -4.78 30.63
N ASP A 816 -18.34 -4.78 31.91
CA ASP A 816 -19.59 -4.15 32.35
C ASP A 816 -19.69 -2.68 31.89
N ASN A 817 -18.61 -1.91 32.02
CA ASN A 817 -18.53 -0.55 31.51
C ASN A 817 -17.08 -0.06 31.37
N LYS A 818 -16.90 1.05 30.64
CA LYS A 818 -15.59 1.63 30.36
C LYS A 818 -14.86 2.13 31.63
N THR A 819 -15.58 2.64 32.63
CA THR A 819 -14.97 3.11 33.89
C THR A 819 -14.34 1.95 34.65
N ASN A 820 -15.04 0.83 34.77
CA ASN A 820 -14.48 -0.40 35.35
C ASN A 820 -13.27 -0.90 34.56
N TRP A 821 -13.38 -0.89 33.22
CA TRP A 821 -12.27 -1.24 32.34
C TRP A 821 -11.02 -0.42 32.64
N ASP A 822 -11.15 0.91 32.63
CA ASP A 822 -10.04 1.85 32.83
C ASP A 822 -9.45 1.72 34.26
N THR A 823 -10.31 1.51 35.27
CA THR A 823 -9.90 1.32 36.67
C THR A 823 -9.04 0.06 36.84
N ILE A 824 -9.55 -1.09 36.38
CA ILE A 824 -8.86 -2.38 36.46
C ILE A 824 -7.58 -2.36 35.60
N TYR A 825 -7.65 -1.79 34.41
CA TYR A 825 -6.50 -1.63 33.52
C TYR A 825 -5.38 -0.82 34.17
N ASN A 826 -5.71 0.30 34.82
CA ASN A 826 -4.73 1.15 35.49
C ASN A 826 -4.09 0.43 36.70
N MET A 827 -4.87 -0.34 37.46
CA MET A 827 -4.35 -1.20 38.53
C MET A 827 -3.32 -2.19 37.98
N ILE A 828 -3.69 -2.99 36.97
CA ILE A 828 -2.82 -3.99 36.34
C ILE A 828 -1.53 -3.33 35.84
N LYS A 829 -1.66 -2.23 35.08
CA LYS A 829 -0.53 -1.52 34.50
C LYS A 829 0.43 -1.00 35.57
N HIS A 830 -0.10 -0.46 36.67
CA HIS A 830 0.71 0.10 37.74
C HIS A 830 1.48 -0.99 38.49
N ILE A 831 0.81 -2.11 38.83
CA ILE A 831 1.42 -3.27 39.48
C ILE A 831 2.52 -3.86 38.58
N MET A 832 2.18 -4.21 37.34
CA MET A 832 3.11 -4.89 36.42
C MET A 832 4.33 -4.02 36.09
N LYS A 833 4.13 -2.71 35.84
CA LYS A 833 5.23 -1.79 35.57
C LYS A 833 6.18 -1.63 36.76
N ARG A 834 5.65 -1.56 37.99
CA ARG A 834 6.48 -1.46 39.19
C ARG A 834 7.22 -2.76 39.49
N LYS A 835 6.57 -3.90 39.28
CA LYS A 835 7.21 -5.22 39.39
C LYS A 835 8.34 -5.37 38.38
N GLU A 836 8.12 -5.00 37.13
CA GLU A 836 9.14 -5.02 36.07
C GLU A 836 10.37 -4.20 36.46
N LYS A 837 10.18 -3.00 37.01
CA LYS A 837 11.29 -2.17 37.52
C LYS A 837 12.06 -2.85 38.66
N ALA A 838 11.35 -3.45 39.62
CA ALA A 838 11.99 -4.13 40.74
C ALA A 838 12.81 -5.36 40.30
N GLU A 839 12.29 -6.10 39.34
CA GLU A 839 12.96 -7.28 38.77
C GLU A 839 14.20 -6.91 37.95
N ILE A 840 14.16 -5.80 37.20
CA ILE A 840 15.34 -5.24 36.51
C ILE A 840 16.43 -4.88 37.52
N ASN A 841 16.08 -4.13 38.57
CA ASN A 841 17.03 -3.73 39.61
C ASN A 841 17.71 -4.95 40.26
N ARG A 842 16.93 -5.98 40.59
CA ARG A 842 17.46 -7.24 41.16
C ARG A 842 18.44 -7.93 40.21
N GLN A 843 18.12 -7.99 38.92
CA GLN A 843 19.00 -8.63 37.92
C GLN A 843 20.30 -7.84 37.72
N ASP A 844 20.25 -6.51 37.81
CA ASP A 844 21.44 -5.67 37.74
C ASP A 844 22.32 -5.82 38.99
N GLU A 845 21.71 -5.90 40.18
CA GLU A 845 22.41 -6.20 41.43
C GLU A 845 23.09 -7.58 41.39
N MET A 846 22.43 -8.61 40.86
CA MET A 846 23.02 -9.95 40.72
C MET A 846 24.15 -10.03 39.69
N LYS A 847 24.18 -9.16 38.68
CA LYS A 847 25.29 -9.09 37.71
C LYS A 847 26.48 -8.29 38.24
N SER A 848 26.24 -7.41 39.21
CA SER A 848 27.28 -6.60 39.85
C SER A 848 28.01 -7.35 40.98
N ARG A 849 27.46 -8.46 41.44
CA ARG A 849 28.06 -9.43 42.37
C ARG A 849 28.67 -10.58 41.58
#